data_AF-U5VS74-F1
#
_entry.id   AF-U5VS74-F1
#
_cell.length_a   1.000
_cell.length_b   1.000
_cell.length_c   1.000
_cell.angle_alpha   90.00
_cell.angle_beta   90.00
_cell.angle_gamma   90.00
#
_symmetry.space_group_name_H-M   'P 1'
#
loop_
_entity.id
_entity.type
_entity.pdbx_description
1 polymer ?
#
loop_
_entity_poly.entity_id
_entity_poly.type
_entity_poly.pdbx_seq_one_letter_code
_entity_poly.pdbx_strand_id
1 'polypeptide(L)'
;MVICNWRDSGHPMGGGAELYCERVAAELHADGVRVTYLTARAKGQSKREDTTFGTVVRGGGTYTVYLFVLLWLLLHRRTIDGVIDSQNGIPFFTPLALRRRTPVALLIHHVHQDQFLVHFPQPAARVGQFLENQASSWVYGKRAMAAVSPSSRAEIRRRLSLRGPVHLAPCGQEMPPPRHRRPAPVPRIVCVGRLVTQKRFDVLLRAMPELNRRLPGVELHLVGDGEARPELERLAAELGPAARVRFHGRVDDATRDALVDSAWVTASASMGEGWGLSIMEAAAAGVPAVAFSVPGLRDTIRPGETGWLVEPTGDLPTALADTLVEALRTLVEARASQEWSARCVAWAGRFTWAATAAHLSAVLTAEKNRLATIRVERRPGSDNAALIRLPSALLAGADLTTLRVTDLVEIDQDQAALLLTGADEQDGRRVLARIGVDASHPGVRVRLARHRDLLGWRTHPPTRGAAGERATGLAAVPPPRKRAETLARLAMVPAAVFVLALTVRLIAISRAYDIFVDEISYADVARNLATGQGLVLNGGPFHLHPPGFFLVLAGFFDLFGMPADTASLVLHARPVSAVAGAIVCAGTTLLLVRVVRLPIAATAGVLLAVDPFLLRFDSRVMLEAPAMAAAVVGLVLLTVRPRGHRTAVAWGVVCGLLLASAILTKEWYAFVTAVPLVLLCFSVDRVQRRMRLTALATTVLGYASYVLVMASLGMLPEWWSEKVGGLARAAGVHQATGFNQPGAESFTSRIAANLSTFGASYGLIVIGGMVTAALVVARNRRPWQFLFTAGGGSVVTALGVGAFAFIGYAVTLGTLEEQMFYPVMVTSVMIIAAGLDMALRAQARNGFTIRRRLTGAVAVAAAAVALIGDGSIWAGIRTTPDDTYRQLLAWAPRGFPADSTVAATEDVAQFVLSGVRLGQWSDLPALTSNNVDYVVVSTALAERGYGKARPDFVAALDRGAAVVFSAHGRTMGELRVYDVRKLVGTATARTVAVKAVTR
;
A
#
# COMPACT_ATOMS: atom_id res chain seq x y z
N MET A 1 14.02 -21.70 -7.22
CA MET A 1 12.95 -20.84 -7.78
C MET A 1 12.03 -20.38 -6.67
N VAL A 2 11.33 -19.27 -6.86
CA VAL A 2 10.36 -18.76 -5.89
C VAL A 2 8.99 -18.65 -6.53
N ILE A 3 7.96 -19.08 -5.82
CA ILE A 3 6.56 -18.86 -6.20
C ILE A 3 5.93 -17.95 -5.15
N CYS A 4 5.44 -16.79 -5.58
CA CYS A 4 4.75 -15.85 -4.72
C CYS A 4 3.25 -15.99 -4.96
N ASN A 5 2.49 -16.36 -3.93
CA ASN A 5 1.05 -16.43 -3.99
C ASN A 5 0.43 -15.92 -2.69
N TRP A 6 -0.74 -15.30 -2.77
CA TRP A 6 -1.33 -14.61 -1.62
C TRP A 6 -1.61 -15.54 -0.44
N ARG A 7 -2.08 -16.76 -0.71
CA ARG A 7 -2.40 -17.78 0.30
C ARG A 7 -1.78 -19.13 -0.08
N ASP A 8 -1.81 -20.07 0.84
CA ASP A 8 -1.65 -21.50 0.62
C ASP A 8 -2.98 -22.24 0.88
N SER A 9 -3.05 -23.52 0.55
CA SER A 9 -4.21 -24.38 0.76
C SER A 9 -4.57 -24.55 2.24
N GLY A 10 -3.60 -24.40 3.15
CA GLY A 10 -3.82 -24.38 4.60
C GLY A 10 -4.51 -23.10 5.11
N HIS A 11 -4.64 -22.06 4.28
CA HIS A 11 -5.33 -20.83 4.67
C HIS A 11 -6.87 -21.03 4.65
N PRO A 12 -7.64 -20.52 5.64
CA PRO A 12 -9.11 -20.72 5.69
C PRO A 12 -9.87 -20.27 4.44
N MET A 13 -9.31 -19.29 3.73
CA MET A 13 -9.84 -18.73 2.48
C MET A 13 -9.15 -19.27 1.21
N GLY A 14 -8.37 -20.36 1.28
CA GLY A 14 -7.69 -20.93 0.11
C GLY A 14 -8.67 -21.41 -0.97
N GLY A 15 -8.24 -21.37 -2.24
CA GLY A 15 -9.04 -21.78 -3.40
C GLY A 15 -8.21 -22.35 -4.55
N GLY A 16 -8.76 -22.32 -5.76
CA GLY A 16 -8.16 -22.97 -6.93
C GLY A 16 -6.84 -22.37 -7.41
N ALA A 17 -6.58 -21.09 -7.14
CA ALA A 17 -5.31 -20.45 -7.50
C ALA A 17 -4.16 -20.91 -6.60
N GLU A 18 -4.45 -21.13 -5.32
CA GLU A 18 -3.53 -21.75 -4.36
C GLU A 18 -3.18 -23.18 -4.79
N LEU A 19 -4.20 -24.00 -5.09
CA LEU A 19 -4.03 -25.36 -5.60
C LEU A 19 -3.17 -25.39 -6.87
N TYR A 20 -3.44 -24.49 -7.83
CA TYR A 20 -2.63 -24.38 -9.05
C TYR A 20 -1.16 -24.14 -8.75
N CYS A 21 -0.86 -23.18 -7.88
CA CYS A 21 0.53 -22.83 -7.55
C CYS A 21 1.23 -23.95 -6.79
N GLU A 22 0.53 -24.67 -5.91
CA GLU A 22 1.07 -25.81 -5.15
C GLU A 22 1.31 -27.03 -6.03
N ARG A 23 0.40 -27.35 -6.96
CA ARG A 23 0.59 -28.44 -7.93
C ARG A 23 1.76 -28.16 -8.86
N VAL A 24 1.87 -26.94 -9.37
CA VAL A 24 3.05 -26.52 -10.16
C VAL A 24 4.33 -26.59 -9.31
N ALA A 25 4.28 -26.15 -8.05
CA ALA A 25 5.41 -26.26 -7.14
C ALA A 25 5.84 -27.73 -6.94
N ALA A 26 4.88 -28.65 -6.80
CA ALA A 26 5.12 -30.07 -6.62
C ALA A 26 5.83 -30.69 -7.83
N GLU A 27 5.34 -30.42 -9.03
CA GLU A 27 5.95 -30.91 -10.28
C GLU A 27 7.38 -30.38 -10.44
N LEU A 28 7.59 -29.07 -10.23
CA LEU A 28 8.94 -28.49 -10.28
C LEU A 28 9.86 -29.09 -9.21
N HIS A 29 9.32 -29.35 -8.01
CA HIS A 29 10.08 -29.93 -6.92
C HIS A 29 10.48 -31.38 -7.22
N ALA A 30 9.58 -32.17 -7.80
CA ALA A 30 9.82 -33.52 -8.28
C ALA A 30 10.90 -33.55 -9.38
N ASP A 31 10.95 -32.53 -10.24
CA ASP A 31 12.00 -32.31 -11.24
C ASP A 31 13.34 -31.83 -10.64
N GLY A 32 13.49 -31.83 -9.31
CA GLY A 32 14.72 -31.46 -8.60
C GLY A 32 14.92 -29.95 -8.43
N VAL A 33 13.91 -29.12 -8.75
CA VAL A 33 13.98 -27.69 -8.51
C VAL A 33 13.78 -27.41 -7.01
N ARG A 34 14.69 -26.64 -6.41
CA ARG A 34 14.46 -26.08 -5.07
C ARG A 34 13.40 -24.99 -5.14
N VAL A 35 12.18 -25.29 -4.72
CA VAL A 35 11.05 -24.34 -4.70
C VAL A 35 10.91 -23.73 -3.31
N THR A 36 10.77 -22.40 -3.26
CA THR A 36 10.34 -21.67 -2.08
C THR A 36 9.02 -20.99 -2.36
N TYR A 37 8.00 -21.28 -1.55
CA TYR A 37 6.65 -20.74 -1.70
C TYR A 37 6.44 -19.63 -0.68
N LEU A 38 6.25 -18.39 -1.13
CA LEU A 38 6.04 -17.23 -0.25
C LEU A 38 4.58 -16.85 -0.18
N THR A 39 4.04 -16.72 1.04
CA THR A 39 2.60 -16.51 1.24
C THR A 39 2.24 -15.81 2.55
N ALA A 40 0.97 -15.45 2.74
CA ALA A 40 0.44 -14.86 3.97
C ALA A 40 0.35 -15.91 5.08
N ARG A 41 0.28 -15.45 6.34
CA ARG A 41 0.16 -16.32 7.51
C ARG A 41 -1.21 -16.16 8.19
N ALA A 42 -2.00 -17.22 8.20
CA ALA A 42 -3.21 -17.30 9.01
C ALA A 42 -2.90 -17.62 10.48
N LYS A 43 -3.87 -17.37 11.37
CA LYS A 43 -3.77 -17.71 12.79
C LYS A 43 -3.59 -19.23 12.94
N GLY A 44 -2.61 -19.66 13.74
CA GLY A 44 -2.31 -21.08 13.98
C GLY A 44 -1.30 -21.71 13.02
N GLN A 45 -0.99 -21.09 11.86
CA GLN A 45 -0.01 -21.64 10.93
C GLN A 45 1.45 -21.41 11.38
N SER A 46 2.33 -22.34 11.05
CA SER A 46 3.79 -22.21 11.20
C SER A 46 4.34 -21.13 10.25
N LYS A 47 5.40 -20.43 10.67
CA LYS A 47 6.06 -19.42 9.82
C LYS A 47 6.83 -20.03 8.66
N ARG A 48 7.30 -21.27 8.83
CA ARG A 48 8.04 -22.02 7.83
C ARG A 48 7.68 -23.49 7.97
N GLU A 49 7.54 -24.16 6.84
CA GLU A 49 7.17 -25.57 6.76
C GLU A 49 7.79 -26.15 5.49
N ASP A 50 8.41 -27.33 5.60
CA ASP A 50 8.87 -28.07 4.43
C ASP A 50 7.76 -29.05 4.03
N THR A 51 7.26 -28.91 2.81
CA THR A 51 6.14 -29.68 2.26
C THR A 51 6.60 -30.53 1.09
N THR A 52 5.70 -31.37 0.56
CA THR A 52 5.93 -32.19 -0.64
C THR A 52 6.19 -31.37 -1.90
N PHE A 53 5.91 -30.06 -1.88
CA PHE A 53 6.08 -29.16 -3.01
C PHE A 53 7.15 -28.07 -2.77
N GLY A 54 7.96 -28.21 -1.72
CA GLY A 54 9.08 -27.33 -1.39
C GLY A 54 8.95 -26.66 -0.03
N THR A 55 9.74 -25.62 0.21
CA THR A 55 9.72 -24.89 1.49
C THR A 55 8.70 -23.75 1.43
N VAL A 56 7.66 -23.82 2.26
CA VAL A 56 6.69 -22.73 2.45
C VAL A 56 7.21 -21.76 3.50
N VAL A 57 7.18 -20.46 3.19
CA VAL A 57 7.54 -19.37 4.12
C VAL A 57 6.38 -18.38 4.20
N ARG A 58 5.81 -18.25 5.40
CA ARG A 58 4.60 -17.47 5.67
C ARG A 58 4.94 -16.20 6.45
N GLY A 59 4.41 -15.06 6.02
CA GLY A 59 4.63 -13.79 6.70
C GLY A 59 3.62 -12.71 6.32
N GLY A 60 3.26 -11.88 7.31
CA GLY A 60 2.21 -10.86 7.18
C GLY A 60 0.79 -11.43 7.11
N GLY A 61 -0.21 -10.56 7.29
CA GLY A 61 -1.62 -10.80 6.95
C GLY A 61 -1.99 -10.20 5.59
N THR A 62 -3.30 -9.99 5.38
CA THR A 62 -3.94 -9.58 4.11
C THR A 62 -3.15 -8.55 3.28
N TYR A 63 -2.72 -7.44 3.90
CA TYR A 63 -2.01 -6.35 3.21
C TYR A 63 -0.50 -6.35 3.46
N THR A 64 -0.06 -6.79 4.64
CA THR A 64 1.37 -6.78 5.00
C THR A 64 2.18 -7.87 4.30
N VAL A 65 1.52 -8.89 3.73
CA VAL A 65 2.18 -9.95 2.95
C VAL A 65 2.94 -9.38 1.75
N TYR A 66 2.43 -8.32 1.11
CA TYR A 66 3.11 -7.65 -0.01
C TYR A 66 4.47 -7.08 0.39
N LEU A 67 4.51 -6.36 1.52
CA LEU A 67 5.75 -5.84 2.09
C LEU A 67 6.69 -6.97 2.51
N PHE A 68 6.15 -8.00 3.16
CA PHE A 68 6.92 -9.18 3.57
C PHE A 68 7.59 -9.88 2.37
N VAL A 69 6.85 -10.16 1.30
CA VAL A 69 7.38 -10.80 0.09
C VAL A 69 8.46 -9.94 -0.55
N LEU A 70 8.23 -8.63 -0.70
CA LEU A 70 9.24 -7.72 -1.27
C LEU A 70 10.52 -7.67 -0.43
N LEU A 71 10.41 -7.62 0.90
CA LEU A 71 11.57 -7.64 1.79
C LEU A 71 12.29 -8.99 1.75
N TRP A 72 11.57 -10.11 1.76
CA TRP A 72 12.16 -11.44 1.67
C TRP A 72 12.92 -11.62 0.36
N LEU A 73 12.31 -11.25 -0.77
CA LEU A 73 12.94 -11.31 -2.08
C LEU A 73 14.18 -10.41 -2.15
N LEU A 74 14.11 -9.21 -1.57
CA LEU A 74 15.24 -8.27 -1.54
C LEU A 74 16.44 -8.85 -0.79
N LEU A 75 16.19 -9.51 0.35
CA LEU A 75 17.21 -10.17 1.18
C LEU A 75 17.82 -11.38 0.47
N HIS A 76 17.01 -12.16 -0.26
CA HIS A 76 17.44 -13.41 -0.91
C HIS A 76 17.75 -13.28 -2.42
N ARG A 77 17.65 -12.07 -3.01
CA ARG A 77 17.79 -11.82 -4.46
C ARG A 77 19.08 -12.33 -5.13
N ARG A 78 20.09 -12.74 -4.35
CA ARG A 78 21.35 -13.28 -4.87
C ARG A 78 21.26 -14.77 -5.19
N THR A 79 20.34 -15.51 -4.55
CA THR A 79 20.15 -16.96 -4.68
C THR A 79 18.90 -17.33 -5.46
N ILE A 80 18.17 -16.33 -6.00
CA ILE A 80 16.92 -16.54 -6.72
C ILE A 80 17.19 -16.57 -8.23
N ASP A 81 16.95 -17.74 -8.83
CA ASP A 81 17.15 -17.98 -10.27
C ASP A 81 15.93 -17.61 -11.13
N GLY A 82 14.74 -17.53 -10.54
CA GLY A 82 13.50 -17.20 -11.23
C GLY A 82 12.31 -17.13 -10.28
N VAL A 83 11.31 -16.31 -10.65
CA VAL A 83 10.12 -16.06 -9.84
C VAL A 83 8.85 -16.22 -10.66
N ILE A 84 7.91 -17.02 -10.14
CA ILE A 84 6.51 -17.03 -10.59
C ILE A 84 5.75 -16.12 -9.64
N ASP A 85 5.22 -15.03 -10.17
CA ASP A 85 4.48 -14.03 -9.42
C ASP A 85 3.00 -14.20 -9.72
N SER A 86 2.26 -14.81 -8.78
CA SER A 86 0.84 -15.09 -8.97
C SER A 86 -0.01 -13.86 -8.64
N GLN A 87 -0.72 -13.37 -9.65
CA GLN A 87 -1.64 -12.25 -9.56
C GLN A 87 -3.08 -12.76 -9.41
N ASN A 88 -3.54 -12.74 -8.16
CA ASN A 88 -4.95 -12.91 -7.79
C ASN A 88 -5.53 -11.53 -7.42
N GLY A 89 -5.55 -10.62 -8.40
CA GLY A 89 -5.96 -9.23 -8.26
C GLY A 89 -4.77 -8.29 -8.35
N ILE A 90 -4.06 -8.08 -7.24
CA ILE A 90 -2.87 -7.22 -7.17
C ILE A 90 -1.61 -8.10 -7.14
N PRO A 91 -0.63 -7.91 -8.06
CA PRO A 91 0.60 -8.68 -8.05
C PRO A 91 1.56 -8.19 -6.95
N PHE A 92 2.59 -8.99 -6.63
CA PHE A 92 3.53 -8.65 -5.55
C PHE A 92 4.55 -7.56 -5.92
N PHE A 93 4.57 -7.11 -7.18
CA PHE A 93 5.58 -6.19 -7.73
C PHE A 93 7.01 -6.71 -7.58
N THR A 94 7.21 -8.03 -7.67
CA THR A 94 8.50 -8.70 -7.41
C THR A 94 9.70 -8.13 -8.19
N PRO A 95 9.58 -7.59 -9.42
CA PRO A 95 10.72 -6.96 -10.10
C PRO A 95 11.33 -5.75 -9.36
N LEU A 96 10.60 -5.13 -8.42
CA LEU A 96 11.10 -4.02 -7.59
C LEU A 96 12.14 -4.48 -6.56
N ALA A 97 12.07 -5.73 -6.11
CA ALA A 97 12.98 -6.31 -5.10
C ALA A 97 14.12 -7.14 -5.72
N LEU A 98 13.92 -7.64 -6.94
CA LEU A 98 14.83 -8.58 -7.62
C LEU A 98 15.92 -7.89 -8.43
N ARG A 99 16.93 -8.66 -8.85
CA ARG A 99 17.94 -8.18 -9.80
C ARG A 99 17.28 -7.99 -11.18
N ARG A 100 17.72 -6.98 -11.94
CA ARG A 100 17.17 -6.69 -13.29
C ARG A 100 17.20 -7.88 -14.25
N ARG A 101 18.16 -8.81 -14.08
CA ARG A 101 18.32 -10.03 -14.90
C ARG A 101 17.60 -11.25 -14.35
N THR A 102 16.98 -11.19 -13.17
CA THR A 102 16.18 -12.31 -12.67
C THR A 102 14.93 -12.44 -13.55
N PRO A 103 14.67 -13.63 -14.14
CA PRO A 103 13.47 -13.88 -14.90
C PRO A 103 12.26 -13.92 -13.97
N VAL A 104 11.18 -13.27 -14.41
CA VAL A 104 9.91 -13.19 -13.69
C VAL A 104 8.80 -13.51 -14.68
N ALA A 105 7.97 -14.49 -14.34
CA ALA A 105 6.74 -14.80 -15.05
C ALA A 105 5.57 -14.30 -14.21
N LEU A 106 4.80 -13.35 -14.75
CA LEU A 106 3.57 -12.88 -14.12
C LEU A 106 2.43 -13.82 -14.48
N LEU A 107 1.97 -14.63 -13.53
CA LEU A 107 0.87 -15.57 -13.70
C LEU A 107 -0.45 -14.86 -13.36
N ILE A 108 -1.37 -14.77 -14.30
CA ILE A 108 -2.66 -14.10 -14.13
C ILE A 108 -3.78 -15.14 -14.28
N HIS A 109 -4.50 -15.38 -13.19
CA HIS A 109 -5.63 -16.30 -13.18
C HIS A 109 -6.91 -15.68 -13.75
N HIS A 110 -7.15 -14.39 -13.47
CA HIS A 110 -8.29 -13.62 -13.98
C HIS A 110 -8.05 -12.12 -13.77
N VAL A 111 -8.72 -11.28 -14.57
CA VAL A 111 -8.63 -9.81 -14.45
C VAL A 111 -9.75 -9.29 -13.55
N HIS A 112 -9.39 -8.58 -12.47
CA HIS A 112 -10.31 -8.20 -11.38
C HIS A 112 -10.90 -6.79 -11.51
N GLN A 113 -10.63 -6.07 -12.62
CA GLN A 113 -11.07 -4.68 -12.81
C GLN A 113 -12.53 -4.42 -12.39
N ASP A 114 -13.46 -5.28 -12.81
CA ASP A 114 -14.89 -5.14 -12.45
C ASP A 114 -15.21 -5.70 -11.05
N GLN A 115 -14.47 -6.73 -10.62
CA GLN A 115 -14.66 -7.37 -9.31
C GLN A 115 -14.27 -6.47 -8.14
N PHE A 116 -13.33 -5.54 -8.34
CA PHE A 116 -12.98 -4.56 -7.32
C PHE A 116 -14.18 -3.72 -6.88
N LEU A 117 -15.10 -3.39 -7.79
CA LEU A 117 -16.32 -2.63 -7.48
C LEU A 117 -17.39 -3.46 -6.76
N VAL A 118 -17.31 -4.79 -6.85
CA VAL A 118 -18.22 -5.71 -6.14
C VAL A 118 -17.77 -5.90 -4.69
N HIS A 119 -16.46 -5.94 -4.44
CA HIS A 119 -15.90 -6.26 -3.13
C HIS A 119 -15.45 -5.04 -2.31
N PHE A 120 -15.25 -3.87 -2.93
CA PHE A 120 -14.75 -2.68 -2.25
C PHE A 120 -15.57 -1.43 -2.60
N PRO A 121 -15.70 -0.48 -1.65
CA PRO A 121 -16.28 0.83 -1.95
C PRO A 121 -15.44 1.59 -3.00
N GLN A 122 -16.08 2.50 -3.74
CA GLN A 122 -15.50 3.14 -4.93
C GLN A 122 -14.04 3.65 -4.80
N PRO A 123 -13.63 4.36 -3.73
CA PRO A 123 -12.24 4.83 -3.65
C PRO A 123 -11.23 3.68 -3.57
N ALA A 124 -11.51 2.65 -2.76
CA ALA A 124 -10.65 1.48 -2.63
C ALA A 124 -10.65 0.63 -3.91
N ALA A 125 -11.81 0.48 -4.56
CA ALA A 125 -11.93 -0.20 -5.84
C ALA A 125 -11.07 0.46 -6.93
N ARG A 126 -11.08 1.80 -7.03
CA ARG A 126 -10.25 2.57 -7.98
C ARG A 126 -8.75 2.39 -7.72
N VAL A 127 -8.33 2.30 -6.45
CA VAL A 127 -6.93 2.00 -6.10
C VAL A 127 -6.56 0.59 -6.55
N GLY A 128 -7.41 -0.41 -6.29
CA GLY A 128 -7.21 -1.78 -6.79
C GLY A 128 -7.09 -1.84 -8.31
N GLN A 129 -8.00 -1.18 -9.02
CA GLN A 129 -7.98 -1.06 -10.48
C GLN A 129 -6.69 -0.40 -11.00
N PHE A 130 -6.25 0.69 -10.36
CA PHE A 130 -4.99 1.36 -10.68
C PHE A 130 -3.77 0.46 -10.47
N LEU A 131 -3.72 -0.28 -9.36
CA LEU A 131 -2.62 -1.19 -9.04
C LEU A 131 -2.55 -2.35 -10.03
N GLU A 132 -3.69 -2.98 -10.34
CA GLU A 132 -3.78 -4.08 -11.28
C GLU A 132 -3.45 -3.66 -12.73
N ASN A 133 -3.82 -2.44 -13.15
CA ASN A 133 -3.60 -1.97 -14.51
C ASN A 133 -2.31 -1.14 -14.64
N GLN A 134 -2.33 0.09 -14.12
CA GLN A 134 -1.32 1.09 -14.44
C GLN A 134 0.00 0.83 -13.71
N ALA A 135 -0.04 0.52 -12.41
CA ALA A 135 1.17 0.21 -11.65
C ALA A 135 1.82 -1.09 -12.14
N SER A 136 1.00 -2.12 -12.42
CA SER A 136 1.48 -3.38 -12.99
C SER A 136 2.12 -3.16 -14.37
N SER A 137 1.55 -2.30 -15.21
CA SER A 137 2.19 -1.92 -16.48
C SER A 137 3.55 -1.25 -16.30
N TRP A 138 3.72 -0.39 -15.28
CA TRP A 138 5.01 0.25 -15.02
C TRP A 138 6.09 -0.72 -14.56
N VAL A 139 5.72 -1.75 -13.79
CA VAL A 139 6.66 -2.71 -13.19
C VAL A 139 6.94 -3.90 -14.12
N TYR A 140 5.89 -4.46 -14.73
CA TYR A 140 5.95 -5.69 -15.53
C TYR A 140 5.83 -5.45 -17.03
N GLY A 141 5.58 -4.24 -17.51
CA GLY A 141 5.04 -4.00 -18.86
C GLY A 141 5.74 -4.64 -20.07
N LYS A 142 6.98 -5.14 -19.94
CA LYS A 142 7.69 -5.91 -21.00
C LYS A 142 8.12 -7.32 -20.58
N ARG A 143 7.74 -7.79 -19.39
CA ARG A 143 8.04 -9.12 -18.83
C ARG A 143 7.13 -10.18 -19.46
N ALA A 144 7.55 -11.44 -19.46
CA ALA A 144 6.69 -12.53 -19.89
C ALA A 144 5.55 -12.76 -18.87
N MET A 145 4.38 -13.10 -19.40
CA MET A 145 3.16 -13.38 -18.64
C MET A 145 2.63 -14.76 -18.99
N ALA A 146 1.94 -15.38 -18.04
CA ALA A 146 1.21 -16.62 -18.24
C ALA A 146 -0.26 -16.40 -17.91
N ALA A 147 -1.14 -16.83 -18.80
CA ALA A 147 -2.58 -16.81 -18.62
C ALA A 147 -3.09 -18.26 -18.60
N VAL A 148 -4.06 -18.54 -17.72
CA VAL A 148 -4.65 -19.87 -17.62
C VAL A 148 -5.55 -20.23 -18.80
N SER A 149 -6.01 -19.24 -19.57
CA SER A 149 -6.89 -19.49 -20.71
C SER A 149 -6.73 -18.47 -21.85
N PRO A 150 -7.13 -18.82 -23.08
CA PRO A 150 -7.25 -17.89 -24.20
C PRO A 150 -8.14 -16.68 -23.88
N SER A 151 -9.25 -16.87 -23.15
CA SER A 151 -10.10 -15.76 -22.72
C SER A 151 -9.41 -14.85 -21.71
N SER A 152 -8.69 -15.40 -20.72
CA SER A 152 -7.89 -14.59 -19.79
C SER A 152 -6.79 -13.82 -20.53
N ARG A 153 -6.15 -14.43 -21.54
CA ARG A 153 -5.18 -13.73 -22.41
C ARG A 153 -5.82 -12.54 -23.14
N ALA A 154 -7.00 -12.72 -23.71
CA ALA A 154 -7.74 -11.65 -24.37
C ALA A 154 -8.13 -10.53 -23.38
N GLU A 155 -8.52 -10.88 -22.16
CA GLU A 155 -8.82 -9.91 -21.10
C GLU A 155 -7.61 -9.11 -20.66
N ILE A 156 -6.45 -9.76 -20.49
CA ILE A 156 -5.19 -9.08 -20.18
C ILE A 156 -4.90 -8.02 -21.25
N ARG A 157 -5.08 -8.33 -22.53
CA ARG A 157 -4.85 -7.37 -23.63
C ARG A 157 -5.87 -6.23 -23.67
N ARG A 158 -7.14 -6.55 -23.41
CA ARG A 158 -8.24 -5.58 -23.52
C ARG A 158 -8.29 -4.62 -22.33
N ARG A 159 -8.00 -5.11 -21.13
CA ARG A 159 -8.25 -4.38 -19.87
C ARG A 159 -6.97 -3.92 -19.18
N LEU A 160 -5.83 -4.58 -19.40
CA LEU A 160 -4.56 -4.22 -18.76
C LEU A 160 -3.61 -3.59 -19.78
N SER A 161 -2.87 -2.57 -19.34
CA SER A 161 -1.88 -1.87 -20.18
C SER A 161 -0.55 -2.64 -20.30
N LEU A 162 -0.61 -3.98 -20.25
CA LEU A 162 0.53 -4.88 -20.25
C LEU A 162 0.94 -5.25 -21.69
N ARG A 163 2.21 -4.96 -22.05
CA ARG A 163 2.72 -5.11 -23.43
C ARG A 163 3.67 -6.30 -23.62
N GLY A 164 3.92 -7.08 -22.57
CA GLY A 164 4.75 -8.28 -22.63
C GLY A 164 4.08 -9.42 -23.40
N PRO A 165 4.82 -10.48 -23.77
CA PRO A 165 4.22 -11.67 -24.35
C PRO A 165 3.35 -12.40 -23.31
N VAL A 166 2.17 -12.88 -23.73
CA VAL A 166 1.24 -13.62 -22.88
C VAL A 166 1.13 -15.06 -23.39
N HIS A 167 1.74 -15.97 -22.66
CA HIS A 167 1.74 -17.40 -22.96
C HIS A 167 0.59 -18.09 -22.23
N LEU A 168 0.17 -19.26 -22.72
CA LEU A 168 -0.87 -20.05 -22.09
C LEU A 168 -0.24 -21.10 -21.17
N ALA A 169 -0.71 -21.16 -19.94
CA ALA A 169 -0.41 -22.22 -18.98
C ALA A 169 -1.73 -22.68 -18.34
N PRO A 170 -2.52 -23.50 -19.05
CA PRO A 170 -3.80 -23.97 -18.56
C PRO A 170 -3.68 -24.80 -17.29
N CYS A 171 -4.71 -24.81 -16.45
CA CYS A 171 -4.70 -25.63 -15.24
C CYS A 171 -4.67 -27.12 -15.60
N GLY A 172 -3.84 -27.89 -14.89
CA GLY A 172 -3.81 -29.34 -15.00
C GLY A 172 -5.04 -29.99 -14.37
N GLN A 173 -5.28 -31.24 -14.73
CA GLN A 173 -6.38 -32.05 -14.25
C GLN A 173 -5.85 -33.41 -13.78
N GLU A 174 -6.30 -33.85 -12.60
CA GLU A 174 -6.10 -35.22 -12.14
C GLU A 174 -7.18 -36.10 -12.76
N MET A 175 -6.75 -37.22 -13.34
CA MET A 175 -7.66 -38.19 -13.93
C MET A 175 -8.06 -39.22 -12.86
N PRO A 176 -9.37 -39.43 -12.62
CA PRO A 176 -9.79 -40.50 -11.74
C PRO A 176 -9.42 -41.87 -12.34
N PRO A 177 -9.31 -42.92 -11.51
CA PRO A 177 -9.09 -44.28 -12.00
C PRO A 177 -10.12 -44.65 -13.07
N PRO A 178 -9.74 -45.39 -14.14
CA PRO A 178 -10.68 -45.81 -15.17
C PRO A 178 -11.86 -46.57 -14.54
N ARG A 179 -13.06 -46.01 -14.67
CA ARG A 179 -14.28 -46.60 -14.14
C ARG A 179 -15.46 -46.33 -15.06
N HIS A 180 -16.40 -47.27 -15.11
CA HIS A 180 -17.65 -47.05 -15.84
C HIS A 180 -18.52 -46.08 -15.06
N ARG A 181 -18.81 -44.92 -15.66
CA ARG A 181 -19.76 -43.95 -15.14
C ARG A 181 -21.10 -44.61 -14.86
N ARG A 182 -21.68 -44.33 -13.70
CA ARG A 182 -22.99 -44.82 -13.27
C ARG A 182 -23.90 -43.64 -12.95
N PRO A 183 -24.52 -43.01 -13.97
CA PRO A 183 -25.47 -41.94 -13.73
C PRO A 183 -26.60 -42.41 -12.82
N ALA A 184 -27.15 -41.51 -12.00
CA ALA A 184 -28.30 -41.82 -11.17
C ALA A 184 -29.50 -42.28 -12.02
N PRO A 185 -30.42 -43.10 -11.48
CA PRO A 185 -31.61 -43.56 -12.22
C PRO A 185 -32.51 -42.42 -12.70
N VAL A 186 -32.49 -41.28 -11.98
CA VAL A 186 -33.19 -40.04 -12.36
C VAL A 186 -32.18 -38.99 -12.84
N PRO A 187 -32.57 -38.10 -13.76
CA PRO A 187 -31.71 -36.99 -14.20
C PRO A 187 -31.20 -36.17 -13.02
N ARG A 188 -29.88 -36.14 -12.82
CA ARG A 188 -29.25 -35.43 -11.71
C ARG A 188 -28.24 -34.41 -12.20
N ILE A 189 -28.41 -33.16 -11.77
CA ILE A 189 -27.48 -32.06 -12.00
C ILE A 189 -26.62 -31.92 -10.74
N VAL A 190 -25.30 -31.98 -10.88
CA VAL A 190 -24.38 -31.82 -9.73
C VAL A 190 -23.44 -30.65 -9.98
N CYS A 191 -23.38 -29.73 -9.04
CA CYS A 191 -22.51 -28.56 -9.12
C CYS A 191 -21.58 -28.53 -7.92
N VAL A 192 -20.27 -28.41 -8.18
CA VAL A 192 -19.23 -28.32 -7.15
C VAL A 192 -18.61 -26.94 -7.16
N GLY A 193 -18.58 -26.27 -6.00
CA GLY A 193 -17.87 -24.99 -5.84
C GLY A 193 -18.28 -24.19 -4.62
N ARG A 194 -17.57 -23.06 -4.39
CA ARG A 194 -17.92 -22.12 -3.32
C ARG A 194 -19.27 -21.44 -3.61
N LEU A 195 -20.15 -21.39 -2.61
CA LEU A 195 -21.46 -20.73 -2.71
C LEU A 195 -21.30 -19.22 -2.47
N VAL A 196 -20.87 -18.50 -3.51
CA VAL A 196 -20.68 -17.04 -3.52
C VAL A 196 -21.50 -16.39 -4.64
N THR A 197 -21.84 -15.11 -4.47
CA THR A 197 -22.75 -14.38 -5.38
C THR A 197 -22.29 -14.43 -6.85
N GLN A 198 -20.98 -14.38 -7.11
CA GLN A 198 -20.43 -14.45 -8.47
C GLN A 198 -20.79 -15.74 -9.23
N LYS A 199 -20.96 -16.87 -8.52
CA LYS A 199 -21.28 -18.17 -9.14
C LYS A 199 -22.72 -18.28 -9.62
N ARG A 200 -23.58 -17.34 -9.20
CA ARG A 200 -24.97 -17.19 -9.63
C ARG A 200 -25.82 -18.46 -9.54
N PHE A 201 -25.63 -19.22 -8.46
CA PHE A 201 -26.49 -20.38 -8.17
C PHE A 201 -27.98 -19.99 -8.05
N ASP A 202 -28.28 -18.72 -7.78
CA ASP A 202 -29.63 -18.15 -7.82
C ASP A 202 -30.32 -18.34 -9.19
N VAL A 203 -29.57 -18.22 -10.29
CA VAL A 203 -30.10 -18.42 -11.64
C VAL A 203 -30.43 -19.90 -11.89
N LEU A 204 -29.55 -20.80 -11.42
CA LEU A 204 -29.76 -22.24 -11.54
C LEU A 204 -30.96 -22.71 -10.71
N LEU A 205 -31.13 -22.19 -9.48
CA LEU A 205 -32.29 -22.47 -8.65
C LEU A 205 -33.59 -22.03 -9.32
N ARG A 206 -33.63 -20.81 -9.89
CA ARG A 206 -34.81 -20.29 -10.61
C ARG A 206 -35.14 -21.08 -11.89
N ALA A 207 -34.17 -21.79 -12.47
CA ALA A 207 -34.40 -22.67 -13.61
C ALA A 207 -35.08 -24.01 -13.24
N MET A 208 -35.00 -24.42 -11.96
CA MET A 208 -35.46 -25.75 -11.52
C MET A 208 -36.97 -26.00 -11.65
N PRO A 209 -37.88 -25.06 -11.36
CA PRO A 209 -39.32 -25.29 -11.53
C PRO A 209 -39.70 -25.64 -12.97
N GLU A 210 -39.13 -24.93 -13.94
CA GLU A 210 -39.36 -25.17 -15.37
C GLU A 210 -38.74 -26.50 -15.82
N LEU A 211 -37.54 -26.82 -15.32
CA LEU A 211 -36.90 -28.11 -15.56
C LEU A 211 -37.74 -29.27 -15.03
N ASN A 212 -38.25 -29.18 -13.81
CA ASN A 212 -39.09 -30.23 -13.23
C ASN A 212 -40.45 -30.36 -13.94
N ARG A 213 -40.98 -29.27 -14.51
CA ARG A 213 -42.19 -29.31 -15.36
C ARG A 213 -41.97 -30.11 -16.65
N ARG A 214 -40.80 -29.96 -17.28
CA ARG A 214 -40.47 -30.60 -18.57
C ARG A 214 -39.79 -31.96 -18.44
N LEU A 215 -39.13 -32.21 -17.33
CA LEU A 215 -38.43 -33.44 -16.96
C LEU A 215 -38.76 -33.78 -15.50
N PRO A 216 -39.92 -34.43 -15.25
CA PRO A 216 -40.35 -34.77 -13.90
C PRO A 216 -39.31 -35.61 -13.15
N GLY A 217 -38.95 -35.18 -11.94
CA GLY A 217 -38.02 -35.92 -11.08
C GLY A 217 -36.55 -35.51 -11.20
N VAL A 218 -36.22 -34.50 -12.00
CA VAL A 218 -34.86 -33.93 -12.05
C VAL A 218 -34.43 -33.42 -10.67
N GLU A 219 -33.19 -33.73 -10.27
CA GLU A 219 -32.61 -33.33 -8.99
C GLU A 219 -31.43 -32.36 -9.18
N LEU A 220 -31.32 -31.35 -8.32
CA LEU A 220 -30.15 -30.46 -8.26
C LEU A 220 -29.38 -30.69 -6.96
N HIS A 221 -28.11 -31.06 -7.09
CA HIS A 221 -27.20 -31.26 -5.96
C HIS A 221 -26.12 -30.18 -5.96
N LEU A 222 -26.08 -29.40 -4.88
CA LEU A 222 -25.08 -28.34 -4.67
C LEU A 222 -24.06 -28.81 -3.62
N VAL A 223 -22.81 -28.94 -4.04
CA VAL A 223 -21.68 -29.40 -3.23
C VAL A 223 -20.71 -28.25 -2.98
N GLY A 224 -20.55 -27.87 -1.72
CA GLY A 224 -19.73 -26.75 -1.28
C GLY A 224 -20.43 -25.86 -0.26
N ASP A 225 -19.73 -24.82 0.18
CA ASP A 225 -20.21 -23.86 1.17
C ASP A 225 -19.76 -22.43 0.81
N GLY A 226 -20.33 -21.42 1.46
CA GLY A 226 -19.98 -20.03 1.25
C GLY A 226 -21.02 -19.04 1.77
N GLU A 227 -20.67 -17.76 1.72
CA GLU A 227 -21.48 -16.65 2.26
C GLU A 227 -22.90 -16.56 1.67
N ALA A 228 -23.10 -17.01 0.43
CA ALA A 228 -24.42 -16.97 -0.23
C ALA A 228 -25.33 -18.14 0.15
N ARG A 229 -24.84 -19.15 0.89
CA ARG A 229 -25.61 -20.35 1.22
C ARG A 229 -26.96 -20.05 1.89
N PRO A 230 -27.06 -19.21 2.94
CA PRO A 230 -28.34 -18.96 3.60
C PRO A 230 -29.38 -18.35 2.65
N GLU A 231 -28.95 -17.46 1.75
CA GLU A 231 -29.84 -16.84 0.76
C GLU A 231 -30.31 -17.85 -0.30
N LEU A 232 -29.43 -18.75 -0.74
CA LEU A 232 -29.76 -19.81 -1.69
C LEU A 232 -30.72 -20.85 -1.10
N GLU A 233 -30.55 -21.22 0.18
CA GLU A 233 -31.47 -22.12 0.89
C GLU A 233 -32.85 -21.47 1.05
N ARG A 234 -32.91 -20.17 1.38
CA ARG A 234 -34.17 -19.41 1.41
C ARG A 234 -34.86 -19.38 0.04
N LEU A 235 -34.13 -19.08 -1.03
CA LEU A 235 -34.68 -19.08 -2.39
C LEU A 235 -35.19 -20.47 -2.78
N ALA A 236 -34.47 -21.54 -2.44
CA ALA A 236 -34.93 -22.90 -2.70
C ALA A 236 -36.24 -23.23 -1.95
N ALA A 237 -36.39 -22.75 -0.71
CA ALA A 237 -37.62 -22.90 0.06
C ALA A 237 -38.80 -22.13 -0.57
N GLU A 238 -38.56 -20.91 -1.06
CA GLU A 238 -39.57 -20.07 -1.74
C GLU A 238 -40.07 -20.69 -3.05
N LEU A 239 -39.19 -21.35 -3.80
CA LEU A 239 -39.55 -22.07 -5.02
C LEU A 239 -40.32 -23.38 -4.76
N GLY A 240 -40.37 -23.82 -3.49
CA GLY A 240 -41.12 -24.98 -3.05
C GLY A 240 -40.51 -26.34 -3.44
N PRO A 241 -41.20 -27.45 -3.13
CA PRO A 241 -40.69 -28.81 -3.32
C PRO A 241 -40.45 -29.17 -4.80
N ALA A 242 -41.05 -28.43 -5.73
CA ALA A 242 -40.83 -28.58 -7.16
C ALA A 242 -39.37 -28.33 -7.59
N ALA A 243 -38.58 -27.62 -6.78
CA ALA A 243 -37.19 -27.32 -7.09
C ALA A 243 -36.23 -28.52 -6.86
N ARG A 244 -36.60 -29.51 -6.04
CA ARG A 244 -35.81 -30.75 -5.76
C ARG A 244 -34.31 -30.51 -5.55
N VAL A 245 -33.98 -29.57 -4.67
CA VAL A 245 -32.59 -29.13 -4.41
C VAL A 245 -32.03 -29.80 -3.15
N ARG A 246 -30.78 -30.29 -3.22
CA ARG A 246 -30.04 -30.83 -2.09
C ARG A 246 -28.73 -30.06 -1.87
N PHE A 247 -28.57 -29.49 -0.69
CA PHE A 247 -27.33 -28.83 -0.25
C PHE A 247 -26.50 -29.81 0.57
N HIS A 248 -25.28 -30.12 0.12
CA HIS A 248 -24.39 -31.09 0.78
C HIS A 248 -23.39 -30.42 1.74
N GLY A 249 -23.22 -29.10 1.66
CA GLY A 249 -22.14 -28.42 2.37
C GLY A 249 -20.76 -28.85 1.84
N ARG A 250 -19.72 -28.63 2.64
CA ARG A 250 -18.37 -29.13 2.33
C ARG A 250 -18.27 -30.61 2.68
N VAL A 251 -17.95 -31.44 1.69
CA VAL A 251 -17.78 -32.89 1.83
C VAL A 251 -16.33 -33.30 1.55
N ASP A 252 -15.97 -34.55 1.88
CA ASP A 252 -14.67 -35.12 1.50
C ASP A 252 -14.58 -35.43 0.00
N ASP A 253 -13.35 -35.66 -0.49
CA ASP A 253 -13.08 -35.89 -1.91
C ASP A 253 -13.79 -37.14 -2.44
N ALA A 254 -13.86 -38.21 -1.65
CA ALA A 254 -14.52 -39.46 -2.04
C ALA A 254 -16.04 -39.26 -2.26
N THR A 255 -16.69 -38.54 -1.35
CA THR A 255 -18.12 -38.21 -1.43
C THR A 255 -18.38 -37.24 -2.58
N ARG A 256 -17.53 -36.22 -2.76
CA ARG A 256 -17.61 -35.30 -3.90
C ARG A 256 -17.55 -36.09 -5.21
N ASP A 257 -16.56 -36.95 -5.36
CA ASP A 257 -16.33 -37.71 -6.59
C ASP A 257 -17.47 -38.68 -6.88
N ALA A 258 -18.02 -39.35 -5.85
CA ALA A 258 -19.19 -40.21 -5.98
C ALA A 258 -20.45 -39.42 -6.41
N LEU A 259 -20.63 -38.21 -5.89
CA LEU A 259 -21.72 -37.32 -6.31
C LEU A 259 -21.56 -36.91 -7.77
N VAL A 260 -20.37 -36.46 -8.17
CA VAL A 260 -20.06 -36.08 -9.56
C VAL A 260 -20.26 -37.27 -10.51
N ASP A 261 -19.76 -38.46 -10.17
CA ASP A 261 -19.95 -39.68 -10.96
C ASP A 261 -21.44 -40.04 -11.19
N SER A 262 -22.30 -39.72 -10.22
CA SER A 262 -23.75 -39.93 -10.32
C SER A 262 -24.48 -38.88 -11.18
N ALA A 263 -23.80 -37.78 -11.53
CA ALA A 263 -24.38 -36.69 -12.29
C ALA A 263 -24.64 -37.12 -13.74
N TRP A 264 -25.73 -36.61 -14.31
CA TRP A 264 -25.99 -36.64 -15.75
C TRP A 264 -25.26 -35.51 -16.46
N VAL A 265 -25.30 -34.33 -15.84
CA VAL A 265 -24.59 -33.12 -16.28
C VAL A 265 -24.10 -32.35 -15.06
N THR A 266 -23.04 -31.57 -15.25
CA THR A 266 -22.72 -30.47 -14.33
C THR A 266 -23.17 -29.14 -14.92
N ALA A 267 -23.56 -28.20 -14.07
CA ALA A 267 -24.01 -26.88 -14.51
C ALA A 267 -23.20 -25.74 -13.87
N SER A 268 -22.95 -24.68 -14.63
CA SER A 268 -22.34 -23.45 -14.11
C SER A 268 -23.03 -22.21 -14.65
N ALA A 269 -23.67 -21.47 -13.74
CA ALA A 269 -24.30 -20.18 -14.02
C ALA A 269 -23.34 -18.98 -13.80
N SER A 270 -22.05 -19.24 -13.54
CA SER A 270 -21.07 -18.19 -13.26
C SER A 270 -20.97 -17.19 -14.41
N MET A 271 -20.90 -15.90 -14.08
CA MET A 271 -20.81 -14.81 -15.07
C MET A 271 -19.37 -14.41 -15.41
N GLY A 272 -18.38 -15.11 -14.86
CA GLY A 272 -16.97 -14.94 -15.21
C GLY A 272 -16.07 -15.91 -14.46
N GLU A 273 -15.18 -16.58 -15.20
CA GLU A 273 -14.19 -17.53 -14.67
C GLU A 273 -12.82 -17.32 -15.32
N GLY A 274 -11.76 -17.74 -14.63
CA GLY A 274 -10.43 -17.85 -15.24
C GLY A 274 -10.27 -19.13 -16.08
N TRP A 275 -10.82 -20.25 -15.61
CA TRP A 275 -10.68 -21.56 -16.25
C TRP A 275 -11.93 -22.43 -16.06
N GLY A 276 -12.38 -22.60 -14.80
CA GLY A 276 -13.49 -23.49 -14.46
C GLY A 276 -13.00 -24.88 -14.07
N LEU A 277 -12.24 -24.99 -12.98
CA LEU A 277 -11.69 -26.26 -12.48
C LEU A 277 -12.76 -27.33 -12.29
N SER A 278 -13.90 -26.98 -11.68
CA SER A 278 -14.98 -27.95 -11.46
C SER A 278 -15.60 -28.51 -12.75
N ILE A 279 -15.55 -27.76 -13.86
CA ILE A 279 -15.97 -28.25 -15.17
C ILE A 279 -14.97 -29.28 -15.70
N MET A 280 -13.68 -29.03 -15.52
CA MET A 280 -12.63 -29.97 -15.94
C MET A 280 -12.57 -31.22 -15.06
N GLU A 281 -12.85 -31.09 -13.77
CA GLU A 281 -13.01 -32.22 -12.84
C GLU A 281 -14.22 -33.09 -13.23
N ALA A 282 -15.36 -32.48 -13.53
CA ALA A 282 -16.52 -33.18 -14.06
C ALA A 282 -16.21 -33.87 -15.41
N ALA A 283 -15.51 -33.17 -16.32
CA ALA A 283 -15.10 -33.75 -17.60
C ALA A 283 -14.14 -34.95 -17.41
N ALA A 284 -13.24 -34.89 -16.43
CA ALA A 284 -12.36 -36.01 -16.07
C ALA A 284 -13.12 -37.23 -15.55
N ALA A 285 -14.26 -37.01 -14.88
CA ALA A 285 -15.21 -38.05 -14.48
C ALA A 285 -16.16 -38.50 -15.61
N GLY A 286 -16.02 -37.96 -16.83
CA GLY A 286 -16.89 -38.28 -17.96
C GLY A 286 -18.25 -37.61 -17.92
N VAL A 287 -18.40 -36.52 -17.15
CA VAL A 287 -19.64 -35.77 -17.02
C VAL A 287 -19.60 -34.53 -17.90
N PRO A 288 -20.50 -34.40 -18.89
CA PRO A 288 -20.58 -33.21 -19.72
C PRO A 288 -21.16 -32.01 -18.94
N ALA A 289 -20.86 -30.81 -19.42
CA ALA A 289 -21.23 -29.56 -18.74
C ALA A 289 -22.27 -28.73 -19.51
N VAL A 290 -23.12 -28.00 -18.80
CA VAL A 290 -23.92 -26.89 -19.34
C VAL A 290 -23.51 -25.62 -18.62
N ALA A 291 -23.06 -24.61 -19.35
CA ALA A 291 -22.64 -23.36 -18.73
C ALA A 291 -22.90 -22.14 -19.59
N PHE A 292 -22.88 -20.95 -18.99
CA PHE A 292 -22.89 -19.73 -19.80
C PHE A 292 -21.61 -19.60 -20.64
N SER A 293 -21.79 -19.07 -21.85
CA SER A 293 -20.76 -18.68 -22.79
C SER A 293 -20.05 -17.43 -22.26
N VAL A 294 -19.22 -17.59 -21.23
CA VAL A 294 -18.42 -16.52 -20.60
C VAL A 294 -16.93 -16.87 -20.64
N PRO A 295 -16.01 -15.89 -20.47
CA PRO A 295 -14.58 -16.14 -20.34
C PRO A 295 -14.26 -17.29 -19.36
N GLY A 296 -13.27 -18.12 -19.70
CA GLY A 296 -12.89 -19.32 -18.94
C GLY A 296 -13.77 -20.53 -19.29
N LEU A 297 -15.09 -20.44 -19.07
CA LEU A 297 -16.02 -21.57 -19.32
C LEU A 297 -16.12 -21.94 -20.81
N ARG A 298 -16.09 -20.95 -21.70
CA ARG A 298 -16.04 -21.18 -23.15
C ARG A 298 -14.72 -21.79 -23.64
N ASP A 299 -13.68 -21.78 -22.80
CA ASP A 299 -12.37 -22.33 -23.11
C ASP A 299 -12.27 -23.80 -22.66
N THR A 300 -12.94 -24.15 -21.56
CA THR A 300 -12.95 -25.52 -21.00
C THR A 300 -14.02 -26.41 -21.61
N ILE A 301 -15.13 -25.85 -22.09
CA ILE A 301 -16.21 -26.59 -22.74
C ILE A 301 -16.05 -26.55 -24.26
N ARG A 302 -16.14 -27.72 -24.90
CA ARG A 302 -16.20 -27.86 -26.36
C ARG A 302 -17.67 -28.14 -26.77
N PRO A 303 -18.39 -27.14 -27.31
CA PRO A 303 -19.79 -27.31 -27.70
C PRO A 303 -19.99 -28.50 -28.63
N GLY A 304 -20.95 -29.36 -28.33
CA GLY A 304 -21.23 -30.56 -29.12
C GLY A 304 -20.28 -31.73 -28.88
N GLU A 305 -19.26 -31.57 -28.03
CA GLU A 305 -18.28 -32.61 -27.69
C GLU A 305 -18.22 -32.92 -26.19
N THR A 306 -18.08 -31.90 -25.35
CA THR A 306 -17.93 -32.03 -23.90
C THR A 306 -18.95 -31.24 -23.09
N GLY A 307 -19.80 -30.48 -23.77
CA GLY A 307 -20.92 -29.81 -23.14
C GLY A 307 -21.68 -28.87 -24.07
N TRP A 308 -22.48 -28.01 -23.46
CA TRP A 308 -23.29 -26.97 -24.09
C TRP A 308 -22.95 -25.61 -23.49
N LEU A 309 -22.98 -24.57 -24.34
CA LEU A 309 -22.78 -23.19 -23.94
C LEU A 309 -24.05 -22.39 -24.18
N VAL A 310 -24.48 -21.64 -23.15
CA VAL A 310 -25.67 -20.80 -23.16
C VAL A 310 -25.24 -19.34 -23.31
N GLU A 311 -25.74 -18.61 -24.30
CA GLU A 311 -25.44 -17.18 -24.39
C GLU A 311 -26.10 -16.43 -23.23
N PRO A 312 -25.35 -15.62 -22.44
CA PRO A 312 -25.86 -14.99 -21.23
C PRO A 312 -26.66 -13.71 -21.55
N THR A 313 -27.75 -13.84 -22.30
CA THR A 313 -28.63 -12.73 -22.70
C THR A 313 -30.09 -13.04 -22.37
N GLY A 314 -30.90 -11.99 -22.16
CA GLY A 314 -32.33 -12.15 -21.87
C GLY A 314 -32.63 -12.80 -20.51
N ASP A 315 -33.65 -13.65 -20.48
CA ASP A 315 -34.09 -14.37 -19.27
C ASP A 315 -33.18 -15.58 -18.98
N LEU A 316 -32.15 -15.32 -18.16
CA LEU A 316 -31.07 -16.28 -17.89
C LEU A 316 -31.56 -17.63 -17.33
N PRO A 317 -32.49 -17.70 -16.34
CA PRO A 317 -33.06 -18.97 -15.87
C PRO A 317 -33.72 -19.79 -16.99
N THR A 318 -34.52 -19.17 -17.85
CA THR A 318 -35.23 -19.87 -18.94
C THR A 318 -34.25 -20.40 -19.98
N ALA A 319 -33.30 -19.59 -20.42
CA ALA A 319 -32.27 -20.04 -21.38
C ALA A 319 -31.42 -21.20 -20.84
N LEU A 320 -31.09 -21.17 -19.55
CA LEU A 320 -30.37 -22.23 -18.87
C LEU A 320 -31.23 -23.51 -18.75
N ALA A 321 -32.52 -23.37 -18.42
CA ALA A 321 -33.46 -24.48 -18.36
C ALA A 321 -33.63 -25.15 -19.73
N ASP A 322 -33.80 -24.38 -20.81
CA ASP A 322 -33.94 -24.89 -22.17
C ASP A 322 -32.76 -25.79 -22.57
N THR A 323 -31.55 -25.29 -22.34
CA THR A 323 -30.32 -26.00 -22.68
C THR A 323 -30.10 -27.23 -21.79
N LEU A 324 -30.44 -27.15 -20.51
CA LEU A 324 -30.40 -28.30 -19.61
C LEU A 324 -31.40 -29.38 -20.03
N VAL A 325 -32.59 -29.02 -20.51
CA VAL A 325 -33.56 -29.99 -21.07
C VAL A 325 -32.99 -30.67 -22.32
N GLU A 326 -32.40 -29.90 -23.24
CA GLU A 326 -31.76 -30.45 -24.44
C GLU A 326 -30.63 -31.42 -24.08
N ALA A 327 -29.74 -31.00 -23.17
CA ALA A 327 -28.61 -31.81 -22.71
C ALA A 327 -29.07 -33.11 -22.06
N LEU A 328 -30.01 -33.03 -21.11
CA LEU A 328 -30.52 -34.20 -20.41
C LEU A 328 -31.24 -35.16 -21.36
N ARG A 329 -32.05 -34.67 -22.31
CA ARG A 329 -32.71 -35.51 -23.32
C ARG A 329 -31.71 -36.22 -24.24
N THR A 330 -30.65 -35.52 -24.65
CA THR A 330 -29.57 -36.10 -25.46
C THR A 330 -28.85 -37.25 -24.73
N LEU A 331 -28.74 -37.14 -23.41
CA LEU A 331 -28.02 -38.11 -22.58
C LEU A 331 -28.89 -39.27 -22.07
N VAL A 332 -30.21 -39.27 -22.34
CA VAL A 332 -31.10 -40.41 -22.02
C VAL A 332 -30.66 -41.67 -22.74
N GLU A 333 -30.17 -41.55 -23.97
CA GLU A 333 -29.67 -42.68 -24.73
C GLU A 333 -28.31 -43.14 -24.20
N ALA A 334 -28.21 -44.40 -23.77
CA ALA A 334 -27.00 -44.94 -23.14
C ALA A 334 -25.75 -44.83 -24.04
N ARG A 335 -25.90 -45.07 -25.35
CA ARG A 335 -24.81 -44.93 -26.32
C ARG A 335 -24.33 -43.49 -26.42
N ALA A 336 -25.25 -42.53 -26.57
CA ALA A 336 -24.91 -41.12 -26.61
C ALA A 336 -24.19 -40.72 -25.31
N SER A 337 -24.73 -41.09 -24.14
CA SER A 337 -24.12 -40.80 -22.84
C SER A 337 -22.67 -41.31 -22.72
N GLN A 338 -22.39 -42.52 -23.24
CA GLN A 338 -21.04 -43.08 -23.28
C GLN A 338 -20.10 -42.32 -24.25
N GLU A 339 -20.57 -41.97 -25.45
CA GLU A 339 -19.79 -41.21 -26.43
C GLU A 339 -19.43 -39.81 -25.92
N TRP A 340 -20.37 -39.12 -25.27
CA TRP A 340 -20.11 -37.83 -24.61
C TRP A 340 -19.14 -37.99 -23.44
N SER A 341 -19.31 -39.02 -22.61
CA SER A 341 -18.41 -39.34 -21.50
C SER A 341 -16.97 -39.57 -21.98
N ALA A 342 -16.79 -40.37 -23.03
CA ALA A 342 -15.48 -40.65 -23.60
C ALA A 342 -14.80 -39.38 -24.14
N ARG A 343 -15.56 -38.50 -24.80
CA ARG A 343 -15.06 -37.20 -25.28
C ARG A 343 -14.65 -36.27 -24.14
N CYS A 344 -15.41 -36.26 -23.04
CA CYS A 344 -15.08 -35.49 -21.83
C CYS A 344 -13.75 -35.98 -21.21
N VAL A 345 -13.62 -37.28 -21.00
CA VAL A 345 -12.39 -37.91 -20.44
C VAL A 345 -11.19 -37.63 -21.36
N ALA A 346 -11.36 -37.81 -22.67
CA ALA A 346 -10.30 -37.56 -23.65
C ALA A 346 -9.87 -36.09 -23.66
N TRP A 347 -10.80 -35.15 -23.50
CA TRP A 347 -10.49 -33.72 -23.43
C TRP A 347 -9.78 -33.36 -22.12
N ALA A 348 -10.30 -33.79 -20.97
CA ALA A 348 -9.70 -33.55 -19.67
C ALA A 348 -8.29 -34.14 -19.56
N GLY A 349 -8.07 -35.34 -20.09
CA GLY A 349 -6.77 -36.01 -20.10
C GLY A 349 -5.67 -35.30 -20.90
N ARG A 350 -6.01 -34.25 -21.68
CA ARG A 350 -5.00 -33.40 -22.34
C ARG A 350 -4.36 -32.38 -21.40
N PHE A 351 -4.94 -32.15 -20.21
CA PHE A 351 -4.48 -31.15 -19.25
C PHE A 351 -3.87 -31.85 -18.04
N THR A 352 -2.54 -31.86 -17.94
CA THR A 352 -1.83 -32.47 -16.82
C THR A 352 -1.06 -31.41 -16.04
N TRP A 353 -0.87 -31.61 -14.73
CA TRP A 353 -0.08 -30.69 -13.92
C TRP A 353 1.38 -30.62 -14.38
N ALA A 354 1.96 -31.73 -14.82
CA ALA A 354 3.26 -31.78 -15.48
C ALA A 354 3.34 -30.85 -16.70
N ALA A 355 2.33 -30.87 -17.58
CA ALA A 355 2.27 -29.96 -18.73
C ALA A 355 2.16 -28.49 -18.28
N THR A 356 1.30 -28.19 -17.30
CA THR A 356 1.18 -26.84 -16.73
C THR A 356 2.50 -26.31 -16.18
N ALA A 357 3.23 -27.14 -15.43
CA ALA A 357 4.55 -26.80 -14.90
C ALA A 357 5.57 -26.60 -16.02
N ALA A 358 5.56 -27.45 -17.05
CA ALA A 358 6.41 -27.31 -18.23
C ALA A 358 6.13 -25.99 -18.99
N HIS A 359 4.85 -25.62 -19.17
CA HIS A 359 4.46 -24.33 -19.77
C HIS A 359 5.04 -23.16 -18.99
N LEU A 360 4.93 -23.14 -17.66
CA LEU A 360 5.48 -22.06 -16.83
C LEU A 360 7.02 -22.03 -16.83
N SER A 361 7.66 -23.19 -16.82
CA SER A 361 9.11 -23.31 -16.97
C SER A 361 9.61 -22.78 -18.32
N ALA A 362 8.88 -23.06 -19.40
CA ALA A 362 9.16 -22.50 -20.73
C ALA A 362 9.05 -20.97 -20.74
N VAL A 363 8.02 -20.41 -20.11
CA VAL A 363 7.84 -18.95 -19.98
C VAL A 363 9.02 -18.30 -19.23
N LEU A 364 9.43 -18.88 -18.11
CA LEU A 364 10.58 -18.37 -17.34
C LEU A 364 11.89 -18.49 -18.12
N THR A 365 12.06 -19.59 -18.85
CA THR A 365 13.23 -19.80 -19.71
C THR A 365 13.27 -18.81 -20.86
N ALA A 366 12.14 -18.53 -21.49
CA ALA A 366 12.03 -17.50 -22.53
C ALA A 366 12.36 -16.09 -21.96
N GLU A 367 11.83 -15.74 -20.79
CA GLU A 367 12.15 -14.48 -20.13
C GLU A 367 13.65 -14.40 -19.76
N LYS A 368 14.24 -15.48 -19.28
CA LYS A 368 15.69 -15.57 -18.99
C LYS A 368 16.50 -15.30 -20.26
N ASN A 369 16.15 -15.95 -21.37
CA ASN A 369 16.82 -15.78 -22.66
C ASN A 369 16.69 -14.34 -23.18
N ARG A 370 15.51 -13.74 -23.05
CA ARG A 370 15.23 -12.35 -23.41
C ARG A 370 16.08 -11.36 -22.59
N LEU A 371 16.23 -11.59 -21.28
CA LEU A 371 17.06 -10.75 -20.40
C LEU A 371 18.57 -10.95 -20.62
N ALA A 372 18.99 -12.10 -21.12
CA ALA A 372 20.38 -12.44 -21.36
C ALA A 372 20.96 -11.82 -22.64
N THR A 373 20.14 -11.25 -23.54
CA THR A 373 20.56 -10.69 -24.86
C THR A 373 21.24 -11.70 -25.80
N ILE A 374 21.24 -13.00 -25.48
CA ILE A 374 22.05 -14.02 -26.18
C ILE A 374 21.54 -14.35 -27.59
N ARG A 375 20.31 -13.99 -27.96
CA ARG A 375 19.81 -14.00 -29.35
C ARG A 375 18.62 -13.06 -29.45
N VAL A 376 18.57 -12.25 -30.50
CA VAL A 376 17.35 -11.51 -30.85
C VAL A 376 16.31 -12.57 -31.21
N GLU A 377 15.31 -12.74 -30.36
CA GLU A 377 14.10 -13.45 -30.72
C GLU A 377 13.52 -12.80 -31.99
N ARG A 378 13.56 -13.51 -33.12
CA ARG A 378 13.22 -12.94 -34.43
C ARG A 378 11.72 -12.76 -34.64
N ARG A 379 10.88 -13.51 -33.91
CA ARG A 379 9.41 -13.42 -33.99
C ARG A 379 8.90 -12.35 -33.01
N PRO A 380 8.02 -11.43 -33.42
CA PRO A 380 7.48 -10.40 -32.53
C PRO A 380 6.70 -11.00 -31.35
N GLY A 381 6.52 -10.22 -30.28
CA GLY A 381 5.65 -10.57 -29.14
C GLY A 381 4.17 -10.42 -29.50
N SER A 382 3.72 -11.14 -30.52
CA SER A 382 2.32 -11.22 -30.95
C SER A 382 1.61 -12.37 -30.23
N ASP A 383 0.29 -12.25 -30.06
CA ASP A 383 -0.55 -13.32 -29.52
C ASP A 383 -1.02 -14.31 -30.59
N ASN A 384 -0.75 -14.00 -31.87
CA ASN A 384 -1.00 -14.89 -33.00
C ASN A 384 -0.15 -16.16 -32.86
N ALA A 385 -0.71 -17.29 -33.28
CA ALA A 385 0.01 -18.55 -33.35
C ALA A 385 -0.28 -19.23 -34.69
N ALA A 386 0.72 -19.88 -35.27
CA ALA A 386 0.57 -20.69 -36.45
C ALA A 386 0.48 -22.16 -36.06
N LEU A 387 -0.54 -22.86 -36.54
CA LEU A 387 -0.68 -24.30 -36.42
C LEU A 387 -0.16 -24.95 -37.69
N ILE A 388 0.75 -25.91 -37.51
CA ILE A 388 1.26 -26.75 -38.57
C ILE A 388 0.84 -28.18 -38.29
N ARG A 389 0.30 -28.87 -39.29
CA ARG A 389 0.08 -30.32 -39.28
C ARG A 389 0.81 -30.96 -40.44
N LEU A 390 1.48 -32.08 -40.20
CA LEU A 390 2.30 -32.78 -41.17
C LEU A 390 2.44 -34.26 -40.80
N PRO A 391 2.74 -35.16 -41.75
CA PRO A 391 3.12 -36.53 -41.44
C PRO A 391 4.31 -36.59 -40.48
N SER A 392 4.26 -37.47 -39.47
CA SER A 392 5.31 -37.64 -38.46
C SER A 392 6.68 -37.98 -39.09
N ALA A 393 6.68 -38.75 -40.18
CA ALA A 393 7.87 -39.11 -40.94
C ALA A 393 8.70 -37.90 -41.42
N LEU A 394 8.05 -36.76 -41.71
CA LEU A 394 8.75 -35.55 -42.15
C LEU A 394 9.54 -34.88 -41.00
N LEU A 395 9.25 -35.20 -39.74
CA LEU A 395 9.99 -34.67 -38.59
C LEU A 395 11.19 -35.53 -38.19
N ALA A 396 11.33 -36.75 -38.72
CA ALA A 396 12.40 -37.68 -38.30
C ALA A 396 13.83 -37.13 -38.54
N GLY A 397 14.00 -36.24 -39.54
CA GLY A 397 15.26 -35.55 -39.82
C GLY A 397 15.32 -34.08 -39.40
N ALA A 398 14.30 -33.57 -38.68
CA ALA A 398 14.14 -32.15 -38.42
C ALA A 398 14.88 -31.68 -37.15
N ASP A 399 15.60 -30.54 -37.21
CA ASP A 399 16.23 -29.94 -36.02
C ASP A 399 15.23 -29.11 -35.20
N LEU A 400 14.43 -29.82 -34.39
CA LEU A 400 13.45 -29.23 -33.47
C LEU A 400 14.10 -28.33 -32.40
N THR A 401 15.41 -28.45 -32.16
CA THR A 401 16.11 -27.64 -31.15
C THR A 401 16.22 -26.15 -31.53
N THR A 402 15.91 -25.81 -32.79
CA THR A 402 15.84 -24.42 -33.26
C THR A 402 14.51 -23.73 -32.98
N LEU A 403 13.49 -24.48 -32.54
CA LEU A 403 12.20 -23.94 -32.12
C LEU A 403 12.34 -23.12 -30.83
N ARG A 404 11.37 -22.25 -30.54
CA ARG A 404 11.34 -21.56 -29.25
C ARG A 404 10.98 -22.56 -28.17
N VAL A 405 11.55 -22.36 -26.98
CA VAL A 405 11.16 -23.14 -25.80
C VAL A 405 9.67 -23.00 -25.46
N THR A 406 8.97 -21.97 -25.99
CA THR A 406 7.53 -21.75 -25.82
C THR A 406 6.69 -22.20 -27.02
N ASP A 407 7.29 -22.78 -28.07
CA ASP A 407 6.53 -23.46 -29.11
C ASP A 407 6.08 -24.83 -28.58
N LEU A 408 5.04 -25.41 -29.17
CA LEU A 408 4.46 -26.68 -28.74
C LEU A 408 4.57 -27.70 -29.86
N VAL A 409 4.86 -28.94 -29.50
CA VAL A 409 5.09 -30.03 -30.47
C VAL A 409 4.38 -31.27 -29.96
N GLU A 410 3.49 -31.85 -30.77
CA GLU A 410 2.91 -33.16 -30.54
C GLU A 410 3.23 -34.06 -31.72
N ILE A 411 3.75 -35.25 -31.43
CA ILE A 411 4.08 -36.26 -32.44
C ILE A 411 3.31 -37.52 -32.06
N ASP A 412 2.42 -37.93 -32.95
CA ASP A 412 1.70 -39.19 -32.91
C ASP A 412 2.33 -40.18 -33.93
N GLN A 413 1.82 -41.41 -34.01
CA GLN A 413 2.38 -42.45 -34.88
C GLN A 413 2.47 -42.00 -36.35
N ASP A 414 1.39 -41.45 -36.90
CA ASP A 414 1.31 -41.08 -38.33
C ASP A 414 1.35 -39.56 -38.59
N GLN A 415 1.08 -38.74 -37.58
CA GLN A 415 0.92 -37.29 -37.73
C GLN A 415 1.67 -36.54 -36.64
N ALA A 416 2.16 -35.35 -37.00
CA ALA A 416 2.73 -34.39 -36.08
C ALA A 416 2.02 -33.04 -36.19
N ALA A 417 2.01 -32.32 -35.08
CA ALA A 417 1.47 -30.97 -34.99
C ALA A 417 2.45 -30.05 -34.27
N LEU A 418 2.63 -28.84 -34.82
CA LEU A 418 3.45 -27.78 -34.23
C LEU A 418 2.58 -26.55 -33.99
N LEU A 419 2.60 -26.00 -32.78
CA LEU A 419 2.02 -24.69 -32.49
C LEU A 419 3.13 -23.67 -32.26
N LEU A 420 3.28 -22.75 -33.21
CA LEU A 420 4.32 -21.74 -33.17
C LEU A 420 3.76 -20.45 -32.57
N THR A 421 4.27 -20.06 -31.40
CA THR A 421 3.79 -18.87 -30.68
C THR A 421 4.39 -17.57 -31.22
N GLY A 422 3.57 -16.53 -31.35
CA GLY A 422 3.97 -15.25 -31.96
C GLY A 422 4.32 -15.38 -33.44
N ALA A 423 3.58 -16.19 -34.19
CA ALA A 423 3.83 -16.51 -35.60
C ALA A 423 2.55 -16.45 -36.43
N ASP A 424 2.68 -16.07 -37.70
CA ASP A 424 1.68 -16.24 -38.74
C ASP A 424 2.03 -17.40 -39.70
N GLU A 425 1.24 -17.60 -40.74
CA GLU A 425 1.46 -18.68 -41.73
C GLU A 425 2.80 -18.55 -42.46
N GLN A 426 3.29 -17.34 -42.72
CA GLN A 426 4.55 -17.12 -43.40
C GLN A 426 5.72 -17.47 -42.47
N ASP A 427 5.64 -17.03 -41.22
CA ASP A 427 6.59 -17.43 -40.18
C ASP A 427 6.62 -18.95 -40.01
N GLY A 428 5.45 -19.61 -40.04
CA GLY A 428 5.35 -21.07 -39.98
C GLY A 428 6.10 -21.76 -41.12
N ARG A 429 5.92 -21.30 -42.36
CA ARG A 429 6.66 -21.81 -43.52
C ARG A 429 8.17 -21.58 -43.42
N ARG A 430 8.60 -20.41 -42.93
CA ARG A 430 10.03 -20.11 -42.67
C ARG A 430 10.62 -21.01 -41.58
N VAL A 431 9.84 -21.30 -40.54
CA VAL A 431 10.27 -22.21 -39.46
C VAL A 431 10.42 -23.63 -39.99
N LEU A 432 9.51 -24.13 -40.83
CA LEU A 432 9.62 -25.44 -41.48
C LEU A 432 10.93 -25.55 -42.30
N ALA A 433 11.20 -24.58 -43.17
CA ALA A 433 12.43 -24.56 -43.95
C ALA A 433 13.68 -24.56 -43.04
N ARG A 434 13.64 -23.84 -41.91
CA ARG A 434 14.76 -23.78 -40.95
C ARG A 434 14.98 -25.09 -40.20
N ILE A 435 13.92 -25.84 -39.89
CA ILE A 435 14.05 -27.16 -39.25
C ILE A 435 14.33 -28.27 -40.28
N GLY A 436 14.45 -27.95 -41.57
CA GLY A 436 14.75 -28.93 -42.63
C GLY A 436 13.53 -29.64 -43.20
N VAL A 437 12.32 -29.07 -43.05
CA VAL A 437 11.07 -29.62 -43.60
C VAL A 437 10.60 -28.79 -44.79
N ASP A 438 10.31 -29.45 -45.91
CA ASP A 438 9.75 -28.81 -47.09
C ASP A 438 8.28 -28.41 -46.86
N ALA A 439 8.03 -27.10 -46.82
CA ALA A 439 6.70 -26.54 -46.61
C ALA A 439 5.77 -26.66 -47.84
N SER A 440 6.28 -27.11 -48.99
CA SER A 440 5.50 -27.36 -50.22
C SER A 440 4.92 -28.77 -50.30
N HIS A 441 5.37 -29.68 -49.42
CA HIS A 441 4.91 -31.06 -49.40
C HIS A 441 3.37 -31.13 -49.18
N PRO A 442 2.62 -31.94 -49.97
CA PRO A 442 1.16 -31.95 -49.96
C PRO A 442 0.54 -32.35 -48.60
N GLY A 443 1.28 -33.14 -47.81
CA GLY A 443 0.89 -33.49 -46.43
C GLY A 443 1.05 -32.36 -45.40
N VAL A 444 1.71 -31.25 -45.74
CA VAL A 444 1.97 -30.14 -44.81
C VAL A 444 0.87 -29.09 -44.92
N ARG A 445 0.21 -28.82 -43.79
CA ARG A 445 -0.81 -27.76 -43.68
C ARG A 445 -0.38 -26.73 -42.66
N VAL A 446 -0.16 -25.51 -43.10
CA VAL A 446 0.13 -24.35 -42.26
C VAL A 446 -1.07 -23.40 -42.29
N ARG A 447 -1.58 -23.03 -41.11
CA ARG A 447 -2.67 -22.05 -40.97
C ARG A 447 -2.55 -21.28 -39.66
N LEU A 448 -3.20 -20.11 -39.58
CA LEU A 448 -3.40 -19.45 -38.29
C LEU A 448 -4.19 -20.37 -37.34
N ALA A 449 -3.74 -20.43 -36.09
CA ALA A 449 -4.40 -21.16 -35.02
C ALA A 449 -5.71 -20.44 -34.65
N ARG A 450 -6.79 -21.22 -34.55
CA ARG A 450 -8.08 -20.76 -34.04
C ARG A 450 -8.05 -20.85 -32.52
N HIS A 451 -9.00 -20.18 -31.86
CA HIS A 451 -9.15 -20.19 -30.40
C HIS A 451 -9.06 -21.59 -29.78
N ARG A 452 -9.76 -22.57 -30.38
CA ARG A 452 -9.77 -23.98 -29.94
C ARG A 452 -8.45 -24.74 -30.14
N ASP A 453 -7.59 -24.28 -31.04
CA ASP A 453 -6.31 -24.95 -31.34
C ASP A 453 -5.23 -24.61 -30.31
N LEU A 454 -5.48 -23.64 -29.41
CA LEU A 454 -4.49 -23.12 -28.48
C LEU A 454 -4.35 -23.94 -27.19
N LEU A 455 -5.22 -24.91 -26.98
CA LEU A 455 -5.37 -25.65 -25.72
C LEU A 455 -5.12 -27.15 -25.90
N GLY A 456 -4.83 -27.82 -24.77
CA GLY A 456 -4.65 -29.26 -24.72
C GLY A 456 -3.28 -29.74 -25.21
N TRP A 457 -2.27 -28.87 -25.26
CA TRP A 457 -0.89 -29.24 -25.63
C TRP A 457 -0.09 -29.66 -24.41
N ARG A 458 0.68 -30.74 -24.52
CA ARG A 458 1.43 -31.32 -23.39
C ARG A 458 2.94 -31.12 -23.45
N THR A 459 3.51 -30.98 -24.65
CA THR A 459 4.95 -31.13 -24.88
C THR A 459 5.56 -29.92 -25.59
N HIS A 460 6.79 -29.60 -25.18
CA HIS A 460 7.65 -28.53 -25.71
C HIS A 460 8.79 -29.16 -26.53
N PRO A 461 9.40 -28.40 -27.47
CA PRO A 461 10.53 -28.89 -28.24
C PRO A 461 11.76 -29.16 -27.36
N PRO A 462 12.66 -30.07 -27.78
CA PRO A 462 13.89 -30.36 -27.05
C PRO A 462 14.80 -29.13 -27.01
N THR A 463 15.35 -28.82 -25.83
CA THR A 463 16.31 -27.71 -25.66
C THR A 463 17.73 -28.17 -26.03
N ARG A 464 18.50 -27.33 -26.76
CA ARG A 464 19.96 -27.49 -26.97
C ARG A 464 20.66 -27.52 -25.59
N GLY A 465 20.92 -28.73 -25.10
CA GLY A 465 21.52 -28.98 -23.78
C GLY A 465 21.28 -30.39 -23.25
N ALA A 466 20.25 -31.11 -23.72
CA ALA A 466 19.88 -32.42 -23.18
C ALA A 466 20.72 -33.61 -23.68
N ALA A 467 21.54 -33.46 -24.73
CA ALA A 467 22.27 -34.56 -25.35
C ALA A 467 23.74 -34.72 -24.89
N GLY A 468 24.21 -34.02 -23.85
CA GLY A 468 25.64 -34.11 -23.48
C GLY A 468 26.09 -33.58 -22.12
N GLU A 469 25.24 -32.88 -21.36
CA GLU A 469 25.61 -32.45 -20.00
C GLU A 469 24.52 -32.88 -19.03
N ARG A 470 24.89 -33.78 -18.11
CA ARG A 470 24.15 -33.95 -16.84
C ARG A 470 23.86 -32.56 -16.29
N ALA A 471 22.64 -32.35 -15.83
CA ALA A 471 22.15 -31.11 -15.24
C ALA A 471 23.15 -30.51 -14.23
N THR A 472 24.07 -29.66 -14.71
CA THR A 472 25.02 -28.94 -13.88
C THR A 472 24.94 -27.46 -14.21
N GLY A 473 24.36 -26.72 -13.26
CA GLY A 473 24.69 -25.32 -13.04
C GLY A 473 24.07 -24.35 -14.06
N LEU A 474 23.18 -23.48 -13.55
CA LEU A 474 23.05 -22.14 -14.08
C LEU A 474 24.45 -21.51 -14.18
N ALA A 475 25.01 -21.49 -15.40
CA ALA A 475 26.29 -20.86 -15.67
C ALA A 475 26.29 -19.44 -15.09
N ALA A 476 27.28 -19.17 -14.25
CA ALA A 476 27.44 -17.89 -13.55
C ALA A 476 27.54 -16.76 -14.58
N VAL A 477 26.48 -15.97 -14.69
CA VAL A 477 26.46 -14.76 -15.50
C VAL A 477 27.46 -13.77 -14.90
N PRO A 478 28.43 -13.23 -15.67
CA PRO A 478 29.38 -12.27 -15.16
C PRO A 478 28.66 -11.03 -14.60
N PRO A 479 29.13 -10.46 -13.49
CA PRO A 479 28.38 -9.47 -12.72
C PRO A 479 28.05 -8.24 -13.59
N PRO A 480 26.77 -7.80 -13.66
CA PRO A 480 26.46 -6.54 -14.31
C PRO A 480 27.03 -5.39 -13.46
N ARG A 481 27.85 -4.57 -14.12
CA ARG A 481 28.57 -3.38 -13.64
C ARG A 481 27.75 -2.54 -12.63
N LYS A 482 28.38 -2.22 -11.48
CA LYS A 482 28.14 -1.23 -10.38
C LYS A 482 26.85 -0.38 -10.32
N ARG A 483 26.19 -0.05 -11.44
CA ARG A 483 25.03 0.87 -11.55
C ARG A 483 23.72 0.30 -10.99
N ALA A 484 23.43 -0.99 -11.18
CA ALA A 484 22.18 -1.61 -10.70
C ALA A 484 22.19 -1.85 -9.18
N GLU A 485 23.35 -2.23 -8.64
CA GLU A 485 23.55 -2.37 -7.19
C GLU A 485 23.49 -1.01 -6.49
N THR A 486 23.98 0.05 -7.15
CA THR A 486 23.84 1.43 -6.69
C THR A 486 22.37 1.85 -6.64
N LEU A 487 21.57 1.59 -7.68
CA LEU A 487 20.15 1.95 -7.71
C LEU A 487 19.31 1.21 -6.64
N ALA A 488 19.61 -0.06 -6.39
CA ALA A 488 18.92 -0.79 -5.31
C ALA A 488 19.33 -0.27 -3.92
N ARG A 489 20.61 0.02 -3.70
CA ARG A 489 21.09 0.66 -2.45
C ARG A 489 20.48 2.05 -2.24
N LEU A 490 20.25 2.81 -3.31
CA LEU A 490 19.63 4.13 -3.30
C LEU A 490 18.15 4.11 -2.89
N ALA A 491 17.43 3.00 -3.08
CA ALA A 491 16.05 2.83 -2.62
C ALA A 491 15.96 2.17 -1.23
N MET A 492 16.88 1.23 -0.93
CA MET A 492 16.91 0.50 0.33
C MET A 492 17.21 1.37 1.56
N VAL A 493 18.14 2.31 1.45
CA VAL A 493 18.55 3.13 2.59
C VAL A 493 17.43 4.07 3.07
N PRO A 494 16.75 4.83 2.19
CA PRO A 494 15.56 5.60 2.60
C PRO A 494 14.45 4.72 3.20
N ALA A 495 14.22 3.52 2.66
CA ALA A 495 13.23 2.59 3.21
C ALA A 495 13.63 2.05 4.60
N ALA A 496 14.90 1.75 4.83
CA ALA A 496 15.40 1.36 6.15
C ALA A 496 15.27 2.52 7.16
N VAL A 497 15.59 3.75 6.74
CA VAL A 497 15.38 4.95 7.57
C VAL A 497 13.90 5.17 7.86
N PHE A 498 13.00 4.94 6.90
CA PHE A 498 11.55 5.00 7.13
C PHE A 498 11.12 4.03 8.23
N VAL A 499 11.52 2.75 8.12
CA VAL A 499 11.17 1.72 9.10
C VAL A 499 11.73 2.06 10.48
N LEU A 500 12.99 2.51 10.55
CA LEU A 500 13.61 2.95 11.80
C LEU A 500 12.85 4.13 12.41
N ALA A 501 12.62 5.20 11.63
CA ALA A 501 11.95 6.41 12.07
C ALA A 501 10.52 6.16 12.54
N LEU A 502 9.80 5.25 11.86
CA LEU A 502 8.47 4.82 12.24
C LEU A 502 8.51 3.99 13.52
N THR A 503 9.43 3.03 13.62
CA THR A 503 9.57 2.17 14.80
C THR A 503 9.88 2.99 16.05
N VAL A 504 10.86 3.90 15.98
CA VAL A 504 11.23 4.81 17.07
C VAL A 504 10.05 5.68 17.53
N ARG A 505 9.19 6.12 16.60
CA ARG A 505 7.99 6.90 16.92
C ARG A 505 6.85 6.07 17.52
N LEU A 506 6.72 4.80 17.14
CA LEU A 506 5.66 3.92 17.62
C LEU A 506 5.99 3.23 18.95
N ILE A 507 7.27 3.09 19.31
CA ILE A 507 7.67 2.51 20.60
C ILE A 507 7.10 3.35 21.73
N ALA A 508 6.34 2.68 22.61
CA ALA A 508 5.71 3.31 23.75
C ALA A 508 4.96 4.61 23.38
N ILE A 509 4.33 4.65 22.20
CA ILE A 509 3.56 5.81 21.72
C ILE A 509 2.43 6.18 22.69
N SER A 510 1.93 5.19 23.42
CA SER A 510 1.03 5.40 24.54
C SER A 510 1.69 6.24 25.63
N ARG A 511 2.90 5.93 26.12
CA ARG A 511 3.51 6.55 27.32
C ARG A 511 3.81 8.06 27.24
N ALA A 512 3.70 8.69 26.07
CA ALA A 512 3.94 10.13 25.86
C ALA A 512 2.65 10.97 26.03
N TYR A 513 1.91 10.81 27.11
CA TYR A 513 0.48 11.19 27.29
C TYR A 513 0.17 12.64 27.71
N ASP A 514 1.03 13.64 27.49
CA ASP A 514 0.59 15.03 27.67
C ASP A 514 -0.06 15.54 26.39
N ILE A 515 -1.21 16.21 26.56
CA ILE A 515 -2.12 16.65 25.51
C ILE A 515 -2.04 18.17 25.43
N PHE A 516 -2.04 18.71 24.21
CA PHE A 516 -2.08 20.14 24.00
C PHE A 516 -3.39 20.58 23.37
N VAL A 517 -3.78 21.83 23.64
CA VAL A 517 -5.06 22.41 23.21
C VAL A 517 -5.27 22.35 21.70
N ASP A 518 -4.20 22.53 20.91
CA ASP A 518 -4.32 22.45 19.45
C ASP A 518 -4.57 21.01 18.98
N GLU A 519 -4.02 19.99 19.66
CA GLU A 519 -4.27 18.60 19.28
C GLU A 519 -5.75 18.26 19.43
N ILE A 520 -6.36 18.71 20.53
CA ILE A 520 -7.79 18.58 20.82
C ILE A 520 -8.60 19.27 19.72
N SER A 521 -8.29 20.54 19.45
CA SER A 521 -9.00 21.35 18.45
C SER A 521 -8.94 20.72 17.05
N TYR A 522 -7.78 20.23 16.64
CA TYR A 522 -7.59 19.62 15.32
C TYR A 522 -8.20 18.22 15.20
N ALA A 523 -8.15 17.43 16.27
CA ALA A 523 -8.84 16.15 16.34
C ALA A 523 -10.36 16.35 16.24
N ASP A 524 -10.88 17.39 16.90
CA ASP A 524 -12.31 17.75 16.85
C ASP A 524 -12.75 18.20 15.46
N VAL A 525 -11.96 19.04 14.77
CA VAL A 525 -12.25 19.42 13.37
C VAL A 525 -12.30 18.17 12.48
N ALA A 526 -11.38 17.22 12.65
CA ALA A 526 -11.37 15.98 11.89
C ALA A 526 -12.56 15.05 12.22
N ARG A 527 -12.99 14.99 13.48
CA ARG A 527 -14.21 14.27 13.90
C ARG A 527 -15.46 14.90 13.31
N ASN A 528 -15.58 16.23 13.31
CA ASN A 528 -16.70 16.94 12.72
C ASN A 528 -16.77 16.70 11.20
N LEU A 529 -15.62 16.59 10.55
CA LEU A 529 -15.53 16.23 9.15
C LEU A 529 -15.94 14.77 8.89
N ALA A 530 -15.51 13.82 9.74
CA ALA A 530 -15.87 12.41 9.63
C ALA A 530 -17.37 12.16 9.88
N THR A 531 -17.98 12.93 10.77
CA THR A 531 -19.41 12.86 11.12
C THR A 531 -20.32 13.66 10.18
N GLY A 532 -19.76 14.31 9.14
CA GLY A 532 -20.52 15.07 8.15
C GLY A 532 -20.93 16.48 8.57
N GLN A 533 -20.45 16.98 9.72
CA GLN A 533 -20.69 18.35 10.19
C GLN A 533 -19.82 19.40 9.48
N GLY A 534 -18.79 18.98 8.73
CA GLY A 534 -17.90 19.86 7.98
C GLY A 534 -16.72 20.39 8.79
N LEU A 535 -16.01 21.39 8.26
CA LEU A 535 -14.90 22.06 8.95
C LEU A 535 -15.44 23.04 10.00
N VAL A 536 -15.75 22.54 11.19
CA VAL A 536 -16.33 23.32 12.29
C VAL A 536 -15.47 23.16 13.54
N LEU A 537 -15.24 24.27 14.25
CA LEU A 537 -14.60 24.31 15.57
C LEU A 537 -15.45 25.22 16.49
N ASN A 538 -15.77 24.76 17.69
CA ASN A 538 -16.57 25.50 18.69
C ASN A 538 -17.91 26.05 18.15
N GLY A 539 -18.59 25.31 17.27
CA GLY A 539 -19.88 25.71 16.68
C GLY A 539 -19.79 26.72 15.55
N GLY A 540 -18.59 27.17 15.17
CA GLY A 540 -18.34 28.07 14.03
C GLY A 540 -17.46 27.44 12.94
N PRO A 541 -17.47 27.97 11.71
CA PRO A 541 -16.71 27.40 10.61
C PRO A 541 -15.20 27.64 10.77
N PHE A 542 -14.42 26.57 10.65
CA PHE A 542 -12.96 26.57 10.78
C PHE A 542 -12.28 26.85 9.43
N HIS A 543 -11.43 27.87 9.39
CA HIS A 543 -10.84 28.40 8.16
C HIS A 543 -9.36 28.79 8.29
N LEU A 544 -8.72 28.45 9.41
CA LEU A 544 -7.32 28.78 9.66
C LEU A 544 -6.38 28.00 8.73
N HIS A 545 -6.67 26.70 8.59
CA HIS A 545 -5.93 25.73 7.78
C HIS A 545 -6.91 24.97 6.86
N PRO A 546 -6.47 24.56 5.66
CA PRO A 546 -7.28 23.87 4.68
C PRO A 546 -7.54 22.40 5.06
N PRO A 547 -8.58 21.79 4.46
CA PRO A 547 -9.09 20.48 4.87
C PRO A 547 -8.12 19.32 4.68
N GLY A 548 -7.07 19.43 3.88
CA GLY A 548 -6.28 18.28 3.40
C GLY A 548 -5.79 17.34 4.50
N PHE A 549 -5.18 17.87 5.56
CA PHE A 549 -4.72 17.06 6.69
C PHE A 549 -5.89 16.53 7.54
N PHE A 550 -6.92 17.36 7.76
CA PHE A 550 -8.13 16.95 8.50
C PHE A 550 -8.91 15.85 7.78
N LEU A 551 -8.91 15.83 6.44
CA LEU A 551 -9.48 14.75 5.63
C LEU A 551 -8.73 13.43 5.80
N VAL A 552 -7.39 13.49 5.87
CA VAL A 552 -6.57 12.31 6.16
C VAL A 552 -6.89 11.78 7.55
N LEU A 553 -7.02 12.67 8.53
CA LEU A 553 -7.33 12.29 9.90
C LEU A 553 -8.78 11.78 10.06
N ALA A 554 -9.74 12.41 9.38
CA ALA A 554 -11.13 11.98 9.33
C ALA A 554 -11.25 10.58 8.70
N GLY A 555 -10.60 10.35 7.55
CA GLY A 555 -10.58 9.03 6.92
C GLY A 555 -9.87 7.96 7.76
N PHE A 556 -8.86 8.35 8.55
CA PHE A 556 -8.25 7.45 9.53
C PHE A 556 -9.24 7.06 10.64
N PHE A 557 -9.98 8.02 11.18
CA PHE A 557 -11.01 7.75 12.18
C PHE A 557 -12.17 6.90 11.64
N ASP A 558 -12.58 7.13 10.40
CA ASP A 558 -13.62 6.34 9.72
C ASP A 558 -13.19 4.87 9.52
N LEU A 559 -11.89 4.65 9.24
CA LEU A 559 -11.34 3.32 8.99
C LEU A 559 -11.04 2.52 10.27
N PHE A 560 -10.63 3.20 11.35
CA PHE A 560 -10.16 2.55 12.58
C PHE A 560 -11.07 2.75 13.80
N GLY A 561 -12.19 3.48 13.63
CA GLY A 561 -13.17 3.78 14.68
C GLY A 561 -12.87 5.07 15.44
N MET A 562 -13.93 5.80 15.80
CA MET A 562 -13.89 7.03 16.59
C MET A 562 -14.12 6.75 18.08
N PRO A 563 -13.16 7.06 18.97
CA PRO A 563 -13.38 7.06 20.41
C PRO A 563 -14.46 8.07 20.84
N ALA A 564 -15.10 7.82 21.99
CA ALA A 564 -16.18 8.66 22.51
C ALA A 564 -15.69 9.97 23.16
N ASP A 565 -14.51 9.95 23.80
CA ASP A 565 -13.92 11.12 24.47
C ASP A 565 -12.80 11.78 23.64
N THR A 566 -12.67 13.10 23.77
CA THR A 566 -11.74 13.91 22.96
C THR A 566 -10.26 13.62 23.26
N ALA A 567 -9.93 13.27 24.51
CA ALA A 567 -8.55 12.92 24.88
C ALA A 567 -8.11 11.63 24.16
N SER A 568 -8.95 10.61 24.13
CA SER A 568 -8.70 9.38 23.36
C SER A 568 -8.61 9.63 21.86
N LEU A 569 -9.42 10.55 21.32
CA LEU A 569 -9.38 10.91 19.90
C LEU A 569 -8.00 11.45 19.48
N VAL A 570 -7.41 12.35 20.28
CA VAL A 570 -6.04 12.86 20.06
C VAL A 570 -5.02 11.74 20.03
N LEU A 571 -5.14 10.80 20.97
CA LEU A 571 -4.19 9.68 21.09
C LEU A 571 -4.28 8.72 19.89
N HIS A 572 -5.49 8.50 19.39
CA HIS A 572 -5.73 7.71 18.19
C HIS A 572 -5.19 8.40 16.92
N ALA A 573 -5.05 9.72 16.91
CA ALA A 573 -4.50 10.47 15.78
C ALA A 573 -2.96 10.32 15.61
N ARG A 574 -2.23 10.08 16.70
CA ARG A 574 -0.75 10.11 16.74
C ARG A 574 -0.02 9.18 15.76
N PRO A 575 -0.52 7.97 15.42
CA PRO A 575 0.06 7.15 14.37
C PRO A 575 0.14 7.85 13.00
N VAL A 576 -0.81 8.74 12.68
CA VAL A 576 -0.80 9.51 11.42
C VAL A 576 0.40 10.46 11.40
N SER A 577 0.62 11.20 12.50
CA SER A 577 1.79 12.08 12.66
C SER A 577 3.10 11.28 12.69
N ALA A 578 3.10 10.07 13.28
CA ALA A 578 4.26 9.19 13.29
C ALA A 578 4.68 8.78 11.86
N VAL A 579 3.71 8.44 11.01
CA VAL A 579 3.94 8.13 9.59
C VAL A 579 4.46 9.36 8.85
N ALA A 580 3.86 10.53 9.06
CA ALA A 580 4.33 11.78 8.45
C ALA A 580 5.79 12.08 8.82
N GLY A 581 6.16 11.96 10.10
CA GLY A 581 7.56 12.13 10.55
C GLY A 581 8.52 11.11 9.93
N ALA A 582 8.08 9.85 9.75
CA ALA A 582 8.87 8.84 9.05
C ALA A 582 9.07 9.18 7.55
N ILE A 583 8.06 9.75 6.89
CA ILE A 583 8.15 10.27 5.51
C ILE A 583 9.17 11.41 5.43
N VAL A 584 9.20 12.32 6.41
CA VAL A 584 10.21 13.40 6.47
C VAL A 584 11.63 12.82 6.50
N CYS A 585 11.89 11.85 7.38
CA CYS A 585 13.21 11.22 7.52
C CYS A 585 13.64 10.48 6.23
N ALA A 586 12.73 9.68 5.68
CA ALA A 586 12.98 8.89 4.48
C ALA A 586 13.13 9.77 3.23
N GLY A 587 12.25 10.76 3.06
CA GLY A 587 12.29 11.73 1.97
C GLY A 587 13.57 12.57 2.01
N THR A 588 14.00 13.00 3.19
CA THR A 588 15.24 13.75 3.37
C THR A 588 16.45 12.89 3.00
N THR A 589 16.49 11.64 3.48
CA THR A 589 17.51 10.66 3.11
C THR A 589 17.54 10.43 1.60
N LEU A 590 16.37 10.28 0.99
CA LEU A 590 16.19 10.07 -0.44
C LEU A 590 16.65 11.28 -1.27
N LEU A 591 16.43 12.50 -0.79
CA LEU A 591 16.98 13.71 -1.39
C LEU A 591 18.51 13.70 -1.29
N LEU A 592 19.06 13.44 -0.09
CA LEU A 592 20.49 13.46 0.19
C LEU A 592 21.28 12.41 -0.57
N VAL A 593 20.77 11.20 -0.78
CA VAL A 593 21.48 10.18 -1.58
C VAL A 593 21.68 10.58 -3.04
N ARG A 594 20.96 11.61 -3.53
CA ARG A 594 21.20 12.21 -4.86
C ARG A 594 22.26 13.31 -4.86
N VAL A 595 22.70 13.76 -3.68
CA VAL A 595 23.57 14.92 -3.49
C VAL A 595 24.92 14.53 -2.89
N VAL A 596 24.89 13.73 -1.83
CA VAL A 596 26.06 13.37 -1.01
C VAL A 596 26.36 11.87 -1.07
N ARG A 597 27.51 11.45 -0.52
CA ARG A 597 27.85 10.02 -0.40
C ARG A 597 26.85 9.29 0.52
N LEU A 598 26.56 8.03 0.18
CA LEU A 598 25.54 7.21 0.86
C LEU A 598 25.70 7.13 2.40
N PRO A 599 26.90 6.96 2.98
CA PRO A 599 27.04 6.93 4.44
C PRO A 599 26.61 8.25 5.10
N ILE A 600 26.96 9.40 4.49
CA ILE A 600 26.59 10.72 4.99
C ILE A 600 25.07 10.91 4.92
N ALA A 601 24.44 10.50 3.82
CA ALA A 601 22.98 10.55 3.67
C ALA A 601 22.26 9.63 4.67
N ALA A 602 22.77 8.42 4.90
CA ALA A 602 22.22 7.48 5.87
C ALA A 602 22.32 8.02 7.29
N THR A 603 23.49 8.53 7.69
CA THR A 603 23.71 9.13 9.01
C THR A 603 22.78 10.32 9.24
N ALA A 604 22.62 11.20 8.25
CA ALA A 604 21.67 12.31 8.32
C ALA A 604 20.22 11.83 8.53
N GLY A 605 19.80 10.79 7.82
CA GLY A 605 18.49 10.17 7.99
C GLY A 605 18.27 9.56 9.38
N VAL A 606 19.28 8.89 9.92
CA VAL A 606 19.24 8.30 11.27
C VAL A 606 19.22 9.38 12.35
N LEU A 607 20.01 10.44 12.21
CA LEU A 607 19.98 11.61 13.10
C LEU A 607 18.56 12.18 13.21
N LEU A 608 17.91 12.46 12.07
CA LEU A 608 16.52 12.94 12.06
C LEU A 608 15.52 11.93 12.64
N ALA A 609 15.82 10.63 12.54
CA ALA A 609 14.95 9.57 13.03
C ALA A 609 14.96 9.48 14.57
N VAL A 610 16.07 9.85 15.22
CA VAL A 610 16.26 9.78 16.68
C VAL A 610 16.27 11.14 17.39
N ASP A 611 16.29 12.25 16.64
CA ASP A 611 16.33 13.60 17.20
C ASP A 611 15.11 13.88 18.12
N PRO A 612 15.33 14.32 19.37
CA PRO A 612 14.26 14.50 20.36
C PRO A 612 13.31 15.64 20.01
N PHE A 613 13.76 16.63 19.24
CA PHE A 613 12.92 17.74 18.80
C PHE A 613 11.90 17.28 17.74
N LEU A 614 12.31 16.41 16.81
CA LEU A 614 11.45 15.86 15.75
C LEU A 614 10.60 14.65 16.18
N LEU A 615 10.79 14.16 17.42
CA LEU A 615 10.11 12.99 17.98
C LEU A 615 9.02 13.31 19.00
N ARG A 616 8.80 14.59 19.29
CA ARG A 616 7.74 15.02 20.20
C ARG A 616 6.35 14.64 19.67
N PHE A 617 5.49 14.26 20.60
CA PHE A 617 4.06 14.10 20.38
C PHE A 617 3.35 15.18 21.19
N ASP A 618 3.43 16.41 20.68
CA ASP A 618 2.70 17.58 21.16
C ASP A 618 2.04 18.29 19.97
N SER A 619 1.26 19.34 20.22
CA SER A 619 0.62 20.14 19.17
C SER A 619 1.56 20.64 18.08
N ARG A 620 2.85 20.78 18.42
CA ARG A 620 3.89 21.30 17.54
C ARG A 620 4.20 20.32 16.43
N VAL A 621 4.11 19.00 16.65
CA VAL A 621 4.45 18.01 15.62
C VAL A 621 3.22 17.58 14.80
N MET A 622 2.01 17.75 15.34
CA MET A 622 0.76 17.33 14.67
C MET A 622 0.60 17.97 13.28
N LEU A 623 0.93 19.25 13.12
CA LEU A 623 0.87 19.95 11.83
C LEU A 623 2.23 20.07 11.12
N GLU A 624 3.33 20.20 11.86
CA GLU A 624 4.66 20.41 11.26
C GLU A 624 5.16 19.15 10.55
N ALA A 625 4.91 17.95 11.09
CA ALA A 625 5.35 16.72 10.44
C ALA A 625 4.65 16.47 9.08
N PRO A 626 3.31 16.58 8.96
CA PRO A 626 2.62 16.48 7.66
C PRO A 626 3.02 17.58 6.67
N ALA A 627 3.13 18.83 7.13
CA ALA A 627 3.55 19.95 6.28
C ALA A 627 4.96 19.71 5.71
N MET A 628 5.90 19.31 6.58
CA MET A 628 7.26 19.02 6.17
C MET A 628 7.35 17.74 5.31
N ALA A 629 6.50 16.74 5.54
CA ALA A 629 6.43 15.55 4.70
C ALA A 629 6.05 15.92 3.26
N ALA A 630 5.01 16.74 3.10
CA ALA A 630 4.59 17.25 1.80
C ALA A 630 5.71 18.09 1.14
N ALA A 631 6.34 18.98 1.89
CA ALA A 631 7.47 19.79 1.43
C ALA A 631 8.63 18.93 0.92
N VAL A 632 9.12 17.99 1.74
CA VAL A 632 10.26 17.13 1.39
C VAL A 632 9.97 16.23 0.20
N VAL A 633 8.77 15.64 0.12
CA VAL A 633 8.38 14.83 -1.05
C VAL A 633 8.34 15.69 -2.31
N GLY A 634 7.77 16.89 -2.24
CA GLY A 634 7.82 17.87 -3.34
C GLY A 634 9.25 18.19 -3.77
N LEU A 635 10.14 18.49 -2.80
CA LEU A 635 11.55 18.79 -3.06
C LEU A 635 12.30 17.58 -3.67
N VAL A 636 11.99 16.35 -3.26
CA VAL A 636 12.53 15.13 -3.89
C VAL A 636 12.10 15.07 -5.36
N LEU A 637 10.83 15.32 -5.65
CA LEU A 637 10.31 15.32 -7.02
C LEU A 637 10.93 16.43 -7.88
N LEU A 638 11.30 17.58 -7.30
CA LEU A 638 12.04 18.63 -8.01
C LEU A 638 13.42 18.20 -8.53
N THR A 639 13.98 17.11 -8.00
CA THR A 639 15.26 16.55 -8.47
C THR A 639 15.12 15.53 -9.59
N VAL A 640 13.88 15.11 -9.92
CA VAL A 640 13.62 14.21 -11.05
C VAL A 640 13.98 14.93 -12.34
N ARG A 641 14.63 14.21 -13.26
CA ARG A 641 14.94 14.70 -14.61
C ARG A 641 13.85 14.25 -15.59
N PRO A 642 13.00 15.17 -16.08
CA PRO A 642 11.95 14.81 -17.04
C PRO A 642 12.56 14.36 -18.37
N ARG A 643 11.88 13.46 -19.09
CA ARG A 643 12.31 12.99 -20.42
C ARG A 643 11.91 13.95 -21.55
N GLY A 644 11.00 14.89 -21.28
CA GLY A 644 10.53 15.90 -22.22
C GLY A 644 9.53 16.86 -21.58
N HIS A 645 9.04 17.84 -22.36
CA HIS A 645 8.19 18.93 -21.86
C HIS A 645 6.89 18.47 -21.19
N ARG A 646 6.18 17.48 -21.76
CA ARG A 646 4.95 16.95 -21.16
C ARG A 646 5.20 16.35 -19.77
N THR A 647 6.25 15.55 -19.66
CA THR A 647 6.65 14.98 -18.36
C THR A 647 7.13 16.06 -17.38
N ALA A 648 7.73 17.14 -17.86
CA ALA A 648 8.15 18.27 -17.01
C ALA A 648 6.94 19.00 -16.43
N VAL A 649 5.90 19.24 -17.23
CA VAL A 649 4.65 19.83 -16.74
C VAL A 649 3.98 18.91 -15.73
N ALA A 650 3.85 17.61 -16.03
CA ALA A 650 3.22 16.65 -15.11
C ALA A 650 3.94 16.58 -13.75
N TRP A 651 5.27 16.45 -13.74
CA TRP A 651 6.05 16.49 -12.50
C TRP A 651 5.97 17.84 -11.80
N GLY A 652 5.92 18.94 -12.57
CA GLY A 652 5.74 20.28 -12.05
C GLY A 652 4.42 20.43 -11.30
N VAL A 653 3.31 19.98 -11.87
CA VAL A 653 1.98 20.02 -11.24
C VAL A 653 1.98 19.22 -9.93
N VAL A 654 2.42 17.95 -9.97
CA VAL A 654 2.45 17.10 -8.77
C VAL A 654 3.32 17.72 -7.68
N CYS A 655 4.50 18.23 -8.05
CA CYS A 655 5.36 18.93 -7.11
C CYS A 655 4.68 20.18 -6.53
N GLY A 656 4.08 21.02 -7.37
CA GLY A 656 3.45 22.25 -6.92
C GLY A 656 2.26 22.02 -5.99
N LEU A 657 1.48 20.95 -6.20
CA LEU A 657 0.40 20.57 -5.29
C LEU A 657 0.92 20.15 -3.91
N LEU A 658 2.03 19.41 -3.85
CA LEU A 658 2.66 19.01 -2.58
C LEU A 658 3.24 20.21 -1.84
N LEU A 659 3.91 21.12 -2.55
CA LEU A 659 4.44 22.35 -1.95
C LEU A 659 3.31 23.30 -1.52
N ALA A 660 2.23 23.41 -2.31
CA ALA A 660 1.02 24.14 -1.92
C ALA A 660 0.47 23.57 -0.61
N SER A 661 0.31 22.25 -0.51
CA SER A 661 -0.20 21.58 0.70
C SER A 661 0.61 21.90 1.96
N ALA A 662 1.94 22.05 1.85
CA ALA A 662 2.78 22.45 2.97
C ALA A 662 2.49 23.89 3.43
N ILE A 663 2.46 24.85 2.48
CA ILE A 663 2.16 26.27 2.77
C ILE A 663 0.75 26.43 3.33
N LEU A 664 -0.18 25.70 2.72
CA LEU A 664 -1.58 25.64 3.11
C LEU A 664 -1.73 25.15 4.56
N THR A 665 -0.92 24.18 4.98
CA THR A 665 -0.93 23.72 6.37
C THR A 665 -0.47 24.83 7.33
N LYS A 666 0.62 25.53 7.01
CA LYS A 666 1.15 26.65 7.79
C LYS A 666 1.96 27.60 6.89
N GLU A 667 1.69 28.90 6.95
CA GLU A 667 2.19 29.88 5.98
C GLU A 667 3.71 30.03 5.94
N TRP A 668 4.39 29.89 7.08
CA TRP A 668 5.85 29.98 7.14
C TRP A 668 6.56 28.85 6.39
N TYR A 669 5.85 27.77 6.00
CA TYR A 669 6.42 26.80 5.08
C TYR A 669 6.75 27.39 3.70
N ALA A 670 6.23 28.56 3.35
CA ALA A 670 6.64 29.31 2.15
C ALA A 670 8.16 29.54 2.11
N PHE A 671 8.81 29.71 3.27
CA PHE A 671 10.27 29.93 3.35
C PHE A 671 11.10 28.67 3.08
N VAL A 672 10.52 27.48 3.24
CA VAL A 672 11.18 26.19 2.92
C VAL A 672 10.63 25.52 1.66
N THR A 673 9.71 26.17 0.96
CA THR A 673 9.09 25.67 -0.27
C THR A 673 9.15 26.69 -1.41
N ALA A 674 8.34 27.75 -1.35
CA ALA A 674 8.23 28.78 -2.39
C ALA A 674 9.52 29.59 -2.56
N VAL A 675 10.15 30.05 -1.49
CA VAL A 675 11.40 30.83 -1.55
C VAL A 675 12.53 30.03 -2.22
N PRO A 676 12.84 28.79 -1.81
CA PRO A 676 13.78 27.94 -2.52
C PRO A 676 13.38 27.70 -3.99
N LEU A 677 12.08 27.52 -4.26
CA LEU A 677 11.59 27.26 -5.61
C LEU A 677 11.79 28.46 -6.55
N VAL A 678 11.56 29.68 -6.07
CA VAL A 678 11.86 30.92 -6.81
C VAL A 678 13.34 30.98 -7.17
N LEU A 679 14.24 30.71 -6.21
CA LEU A 679 15.68 30.66 -6.46
C LEU A 679 16.05 29.58 -7.50
N LEU A 680 15.32 28.47 -7.54
CA LEU A 680 15.56 27.35 -8.46
C LEU A 680 14.97 27.58 -9.86
N CYS A 681 13.95 28.45 -10.02
CA CYS A 681 13.33 28.76 -11.31
C CYS A 681 14.29 29.38 -12.32
N PHE A 682 15.41 29.90 -11.85
CA PHE A 682 16.42 30.50 -12.70
C PHE A 682 17.19 29.46 -13.55
N SER A 683 17.11 28.14 -13.28
CA SER A 683 17.84 27.05 -13.98
C SER A 683 18.14 27.22 -15.48
N VAL A 684 19.37 26.86 -15.89
CA VAL A 684 19.81 26.94 -17.31
C VAL A 684 19.20 25.83 -18.19
N ASP A 685 18.81 24.68 -17.61
CA ASP A 685 18.14 23.61 -18.34
C ASP A 685 16.68 23.98 -18.62
N ARG A 686 16.30 24.12 -19.91
CA ARG A 686 14.95 24.54 -20.32
C ARG A 686 13.85 23.59 -19.86
N VAL A 687 14.10 22.28 -19.81
CA VAL A 687 13.12 21.26 -19.41
C VAL A 687 12.94 21.29 -17.89
N GLN A 688 14.06 21.36 -17.14
CA GLN A 688 14.03 21.47 -15.68
C GLN A 688 13.42 22.80 -15.23
N ARG A 689 13.76 23.90 -15.91
CA ARG A 689 13.19 25.23 -15.67
C ARG A 689 11.68 25.21 -15.85
N ARG A 690 11.19 24.59 -16.92
CA ARG A 690 9.74 24.47 -17.17
C ARG A 690 9.05 23.70 -16.04
N MET A 691 9.63 22.59 -15.58
CA MET A 691 9.11 21.84 -14.43
C MET A 691 9.01 22.72 -13.17
N ARG A 692 10.06 23.50 -12.87
CA ARG A 692 10.13 24.37 -11.69
C ARG A 692 9.15 25.55 -11.78
N LEU A 693 9.01 26.17 -12.95
CA LEU A 693 8.02 27.23 -13.20
C LEU A 693 6.60 26.69 -13.09
N THR A 694 6.32 25.50 -13.63
CA THR A 694 5.03 24.84 -13.45
C THR A 694 4.78 24.53 -11.98
N ALA A 695 5.77 24.01 -11.25
CA ALA A 695 5.65 23.78 -9.81
C ALA A 695 5.35 25.08 -9.05
N LEU A 696 6.01 26.19 -9.39
CA LEU A 696 5.78 27.49 -8.76
C LEU A 696 4.36 27.99 -9.05
N ALA A 697 3.95 27.96 -10.33
CA ALA A 697 2.61 28.34 -10.74
C ALA A 697 1.53 27.50 -10.04
N THR A 698 1.70 26.18 -9.99
CA THR A 698 0.77 25.29 -9.30
C THR A 698 0.78 25.50 -7.79
N THR A 699 1.93 25.85 -7.18
CA THR A 699 2.02 26.19 -5.76
C THR A 699 1.17 27.42 -5.45
N VAL A 700 1.33 28.49 -6.24
CA VAL A 700 0.57 29.74 -6.12
C VAL A 700 -0.92 29.52 -6.38
N LEU A 701 -1.26 28.78 -7.45
CA LEU A 701 -2.65 28.45 -7.79
C LEU A 701 -3.33 27.60 -6.71
N GLY A 702 -2.61 26.66 -6.09
CA GLY A 702 -3.11 25.88 -4.97
C GLY A 702 -3.50 26.78 -3.80
N TYR A 703 -2.65 27.73 -3.42
CA TYR A 703 -3.00 28.68 -2.37
C TYR A 703 -4.16 29.61 -2.77
N ALA A 704 -4.14 30.14 -4.00
CA ALA A 704 -5.20 31.00 -4.52
C ALA A 704 -6.56 30.28 -4.57
N SER A 705 -6.59 28.99 -4.92
CA SER A 705 -7.82 28.19 -4.90
C SER A 705 -8.42 28.08 -3.51
N TYR A 706 -7.60 28.01 -2.45
CA TYR A 706 -8.10 28.01 -1.09
C TYR A 706 -8.78 29.33 -0.74
N VAL A 707 -8.18 30.46 -1.12
CA VAL A 707 -8.79 31.80 -0.95
C VAL A 707 -10.11 31.92 -1.71
N LEU A 708 -10.17 31.39 -2.94
CA LEU A 708 -11.42 31.36 -3.71
C LEU A 708 -12.50 30.51 -3.04
N VAL A 709 -12.13 29.38 -2.43
CA VAL A 709 -13.07 28.57 -1.65
C VAL A 709 -13.58 29.36 -0.45
N MET A 710 -12.70 30.02 0.32
CA MET A 710 -13.14 30.86 1.46
C MET A 710 -14.07 31.99 1.02
N ALA A 711 -13.78 32.63 -0.13
CA ALA A 711 -14.67 33.64 -0.72
C ALA A 711 -16.03 33.05 -1.12
N SER A 712 -16.06 31.88 -1.74
CA SER A 712 -17.31 31.21 -2.13
C SER A 712 -18.17 30.78 -0.95
N LEU A 713 -17.56 30.57 0.22
CA LEU A 713 -18.25 30.24 1.46
C LEU A 713 -18.68 31.47 2.26
N GLY A 714 -18.43 32.69 1.76
CA GLY A 714 -18.74 33.93 2.47
C GLY A 714 -17.83 34.23 3.66
N MET A 715 -16.74 33.47 3.84
CA MET A 715 -15.85 33.54 5.00
C MET A 715 -14.62 34.44 4.79
N LEU A 716 -14.62 35.23 3.72
CA LEU A 716 -13.48 36.05 3.35
C LEU A 716 -13.14 37.13 4.41
N PRO A 717 -14.12 37.81 5.05
CA PRO A 717 -13.82 38.80 6.09
C PRO A 717 -13.16 38.18 7.33
N GLU A 718 -13.67 37.06 7.85
CA GLU A 718 -13.08 36.38 9.01
C GLU A 718 -11.68 35.85 8.68
N TRP A 719 -11.55 35.19 7.53
CA TRP A 719 -10.25 34.73 7.03
C TRP A 719 -9.26 35.88 6.88
N TRP A 720 -9.69 37.00 6.28
CA TRP A 720 -8.83 38.17 6.10
C TRP A 720 -8.35 38.74 7.44
N SER A 721 -9.25 38.87 8.42
CA SER A 721 -8.91 39.37 9.76
C SER A 721 -7.88 38.47 10.46
N GLU A 722 -8.08 37.16 10.43
CA GLU A 722 -7.13 36.18 10.99
C GLU A 722 -5.75 36.23 10.31
N LYS A 723 -5.72 36.36 8.98
CA LYS A 723 -4.49 36.37 8.18
C LYS A 723 -3.73 37.68 8.29
N VAL A 724 -4.43 38.83 8.29
CA VAL A 724 -3.82 40.13 8.55
C VAL A 724 -3.28 40.19 9.98
N GLY A 725 -4.01 39.64 10.96
CA GLY A 725 -3.53 39.49 12.33
C GLY A 725 -2.27 38.61 12.40
N GLY A 726 -2.25 37.49 11.68
CA GLY A 726 -1.07 36.62 11.57
C GLY A 726 0.14 37.30 10.94
N LEU A 727 -0.06 38.06 9.86
CA LEU A 727 1.00 38.83 9.21
C LEU A 727 1.50 39.98 10.09
N ALA A 728 0.62 40.67 10.80
CA ALA A 728 0.99 41.72 11.74
C ALA A 728 1.78 41.15 12.93
N ARG A 729 1.43 39.94 13.40
CA ARG A 729 2.25 39.19 14.38
C ARG A 729 3.60 38.81 13.79
N ALA A 730 3.65 38.27 12.56
CA ALA A 730 4.91 37.90 11.90
C ALA A 730 5.84 39.10 11.65
N ALA A 731 5.27 40.27 11.35
CA ALA A 731 5.97 41.54 11.18
C ALA A 731 6.38 42.22 12.50
N GLY A 732 6.03 41.63 13.65
CA GLY A 732 6.35 42.18 14.97
C GLY A 732 5.51 43.39 15.38
N VAL A 733 4.47 43.73 14.62
CA VAL A 733 3.53 44.85 14.91
C VAL A 733 2.67 44.52 16.13
N HIS A 734 2.28 43.25 16.28
CA HIS A 734 1.56 42.75 17.45
C HIS A 734 2.36 41.62 18.12
N GLN A 735 2.94 41.88 19.29
CA GLN A 735 3.67 40.89 20.09
C GLN A 735 2.73 40.17 21.06
N ALA A 736 1.81 39.38 20.50
CA ALA A 736 0.89 38.54 21.29
C ALA A 736 1.47 37.13 21.57
N THR A 737 2.50 36.72 20.83
CA THR A 737 3.18 35.42 20.94
C THR A 737 4.69 35.59 20.69
N GLY A 738 5.49 34.56 20.99
CA GLY A 738 6.93 34.56 20.77
C GLY A 738 7.75 35.00 21.98
N PHE A 739 9.08 34.85 21.89
CA PHE A 739 9.99 35.04 23.04
C PHE A 739 10.12 36.48 23.56
N ASN A 740 9.56 37.47 22.85
CA ASN A 740 9.56 38.87 23.26
C ASN A 740 8.16 39.36 23.68
N GLN A 741 7.18 38.46 23.83
CA GLN A 741 5.86 38.83 24.34
C GLN A 741 5.97 39.49 25.73
N PRO A 742 5.24 40.58 26.01
CA PRO A 742 5.23 41.21 27.33
C PRO A 742 4.86 40.21 28.44
N GLY A 743 5.75 40.08 29.45
CA GLY A 743 5.57 39.15 30.57
C GLY A 743 6.04 37.71 30.32
N ALA A 744 6.54 37.38 29.13
CA ALA A 744 7.11 36.07 28.82
C ALA A 744 8.60 35.97 29.23
N GLU A 745 9.07 34.74 29.43
CA GLU A 745 10.50 34.43 29.60
C GLU A 745 11.31 34.85 28.36
N SER A 746 12.51 35.42 28.58
CA SER A 746 13.38 35.83 27.48
C SER A 746 13.86 34.64 26.64
N PHE A 747 14.11 34.86 25.35
CA PHE A 747 14.63 33.83 24.44
C PHE A 747 15.84 33.07 25.01
N THR A 748 16.79 33.79 25.62
CA THR A 748 18.01 33.21 26.19
C THR A 748 17.72 32.31 27.38
N SER A 749 16.82 32.73 28.27
CA SER A 749 16.40 31.91 29.41
C SER A 749 15.71 30.63 28.95
N ARG A 750 14.92 30.69 27.87
CA ARG A 750 14.25 29.52 27.31
C ARG A 750 15.21 28.51 26.70
N ILE A 751 16.15 28.98 25.87
CA ILE A 751 17.17 28.12 25.27
C ILE A 751 18.01 27.46 26.38
N ALA A 752 18.34 28.20 27.44
CA ALA A 752 19.06 27.66 28.59
C ALA A 752 18.24 26.58 29.32
N ALA A 753 16.95 26.83 29.58
CA ALA A 753 16.06 25.87 30.25
C ALA A 753 15.90 24.56 29.48
N ASN A 754 15.91 24.63 28.14
CA ASN A 754 15.73 23.47 27.27
C ASN A 754 17.05 22.81 26.82
N LEU A 755 18.21 23.34 27.20
CA LEU A 755 19.51 22.89 26.70
C LEU A 755 19.81 21.42 27.02
N SER A 756 19.35 20.94 28.17
CA SER A 756 19.50 19.54 28.59
C SER A 756 18.71 18.55 27.71
N THR A 757 17.68 19.03 27.01
CA THR A 757 16.78 18.19 26.19
C THR A 757 17.00 18.42 24.69
N PHE A 758 17.34 19.64 24.27
CA PHE A 758 17.47 20.02 22.85
C PHE A 758 18.84 20.61 22.50
N GLY A 759 19.86 20.48 23.35
CA GLY A 759 21.18 21.07 23.10
C GLY A 759 21.83 20.58 21.80
N ALA A 760 21.73 19.29 21.49
CA ALA A 760 22.22 18.72 20.23
C ALA A 760 21.47 19.29 19.02
N SER A 761 20.14 19.34 19.12
CA SER A 761 19.24 19.96 18.14
C SER A 761 19.62 21.44 17.88
N TYR A 762 19.72 22.27 18.91
CA TYR A 762 20.11 23.68 18.77
C TYR A 762 21.51 23.81 18.17
N GLY A 763 22.46 22.96 18.56
CA GLY A 763 23.78 22.88 17.96
C GLY A 763 23.74 22.61 16.45
N LEU A 764 22.92 21.65 16.01
CA LEU A 764 22.73 21.36 14.58
C LEU A 764 22.15 22.56 13.81
N ILE A 765 21.21 23.31 14.40
CA ILE A 765 20.66 24.53 13.79
C ILE A 765 21.76 25.59 13.61
N VAL A 766 22.53 25.87 14.66
CA VAL A 766 23.62 26.86 14.61
C VAL A 766 24.68 26.45 13.58
N ILE A 767 25.11 25.19 13.57
CA ILE A 767 26.05 24.67 12.57
C ILE A 767 25.45 24.76 11.17
N GLY A 768 24.18 24.42 10.99
CA GLY A 768 23.47 24.56 9.72
C GLY A 768 23.52 26.00 9.18
N GLY A 769 23.33 27.00 10.05
CA GLY A 769 23.39 28.41 9.70
C GLY A 769 24.80 28.82 9.28
N MET A 770 25.81 28.44 10.06
CA MET A 770 27.22 28.68 9.73
C MET A 770 27.63 28.03 8.40
N VAL A 771 27.22 26.78 8.15
CA VAL A 771 27.50 26.08 6.90
C VAL A 771 26.75 26.72 5.73
N THR A 772 25.52 27.19 5.93
CA THR A 772 24.76 27.95 4.91
C THR A 772 25.50 29.23 4.53
N ALA A 773 25.90 30.04 5.53
CA ALA A 773 26.67 31.26 5.30
C ALA A 773 28.00 30.97 4.60
N ALA A 774 28.73 29.94 5.05
CA ALA A 774 29.98 29.52 4.42
C ALA A 774 29.77 29.05 2.98
N LEU A 775 28.68 28.34 2.66
CA LEU A 775 28.34 27.93 1.30
C LEU A 775 27.99 29.12 0.40
N VAL A 776 27.32 30.15 0.94
CA VAL A 776 27.02 31.40 0.22
C VAL A 776 28.33 32.16 -0.05
N VAL A 777 29.16 32.38 0.97
CA VAL A 777 30.43 33.13 0.88
C VAL A 777 31.46 32.42 -0.01
N ALA A 778 31.72 31.13 0.21
CA ALA A 778 32.70 30.35 -0.56
C ALA A 778 32.36 30.28 -2.06
N ARG A 779 31.11 30.55 -2.42
CA ARG A 779 30.60 30.47 -3.80
C ARG A 779 30.36 31.83 -4.45
N ASN A 780 30.64 32.93 -3.73
CA ASN A 780 30.53 34.30 -4.23
C ASN A 780 31.55 34.65 -5.34
N ARG A 781 32.49 33.75 -5.68
CA ARG A 781 33.39 33.90 -6.86
C ARG A 781 32.73 33.50 -8.19
N ARG A 782 31.63 32.71 -8.20
CA ARG A 782 30.78 32.38 -9.38
C ARG A 782 29.34 32.05 -8.93
N PRO A 783 28.61 33.02 -8.32
CA PRO A 783 27.36 32.77 -7.59
C PRO A 783 26.25 32.19 -8.48
N TRP A 784 26.21 32.63 -9.73
CA TRP A 784 25.22 32.23 -10.71
C TRP A 784 25.31 30.74 -11.05
N GLN A 785 26.46 30.23 -11.52
CA GLN A 785 26.58 28.90 -12.15
C GLN A 785 26.06 27.70 -11.32
N PHE A 786 26.02 27.78 -9.98
CA PHE A 786 25.61 26.67 -9.12
C PHE A 786 24.08 26.56 -8.92
N LEU A 787 23.38 27.68 -8.66
CA LEU A 787 21.90 27.71 -8.60
C LEU A 787 21.27 27.25 -9.92
N PHE A 788 22.00 27.48 -11.01
CA PHE A 788 21.60 27.12 -12.37
C PHE A 788 21.84 25.66 -12.77
N THR A 789 22.64 24.89 -12.01
CA THR A 789 22.92 23.49 -12.33
C THR A 789 21.77 22.55 -11.96
N ALA A 790 21.47 21.61 -12.86
CA ALA A 790 20.41 20.62 -12.70
C ALA A 790 20.84 19.46 -11.78
N GLY A 791 20.77 19.64 -10.46
CA GLY A 791 21.04 18.59 -9.48
C GLY A 791 20.50 18.89 -8.07
N GLY A 792 20.39 17.88 -7.21
CA GLY A 792 19.84 18.04 -5.85
C GLY A 792 20.67 18.96 -4.93
N GLY A 793 21.93 19.21 -5.26
CA GLY A 793 22.78 20.12 -4.48
C GLY A 793 22.31 21.57 -4.50
N SER A 794 21.75 22.06 -5.62
CA SER A 794 21.17 23.40 -5.69
C SER A 794 19.87 23.50 -4.89
N VAL A 795 19.09 22.41 -4.84
CA VAL A 795 17.86 22.32 -4.02
C VAL A 795 18.19 22.45 -2.54
N VAL A 796 19.16 21.68 -2.03
CA VAL A 796 19.55 21.71 -0.60
C VAL A 796 20.12 23.08 -0.20
N THR A 797 20.91 23.74 -1.07
CA THR A 797 21.43 25.08 -0.77
C THR A 797 20.33 26.15 -0.80
N ALA A 798 19.43 26.12 -1.79
CA ALA A 798 18.31 27.05 -1.86
C ALA A 798 17.38 26.91 -0.64
N LEU A 799 17.17 25.67 -0.16
CA LEU A 799 16.45 25.38 1.07
C LEU A 799 17.10 26.05 2.29
N GLY A 800 18.42 25.97 2.41
CA GLY A 800 19.18 26.61 3.47
C GLY A 800 19.07 28.12 3.50
N VAL A 801 19.23 28.75 2.33
CA VAL A 801 19.05 30.20 2.20
C VAL A 801 17.65 30.61 2.65
N GLY A 802 16.61 29.89 2.21
CA GLY A 802 15.23 30.16 2.63
C GLY A 802 15.00 30.02 4.14
N ALA A 803 15.43 28.90 4.73
CA ALA A 803 15.21 28.61 6.15
C ALA A 803 15.96 29.57 7.09
N PHE A 804 17.23 29.89 6.78
CA PHE A 804 18.03 30.76 7.65
C PHE A 804 17.77 32.25 7.43
N ALA A 805 17.32 32.66 6.23
CA ALA A 805 16.77 34.00 6.04
C ALA A 805 15.52 34.20 6.89
N PHE A 806 14.65 33.19 6.96
CA PHE A 806 13.45 33.21 7.81
C PHE A 806 13.77 33.28 9.30
N ILE A 807 14.67 32.44 9.81
CA ILE A 807 15.07 32.52 11.22
C ILE A 807 15.72 33.87 11.54
N GLY A 808 16.61 34.37 10.67
CA GLY A 808 17.24 35.68 10.87
C GLY A 808 16.21 36.80 10.96
N TYR A 809 15.20 36.75 10.09
CA TYR A 809 14.05 37.66 10.13
C TYR A 809 13.25 37.54 11.45
N ALA A 810 12.86 36.32 11.84
CA ALA A 810 12.06 36.08 13.04
C ALA A 810 12.79 36.47 14.34
N VAL A 811 14.10 36.23 14.42
CA VAL A 811 14.95 36.68 15.53
C VAL A 811 14.99 38.21 15.58
N THR A 812 15.21 38.86 14.45
CA THR A 812 15.34 40.33 14.38
C THR A 812 14.07 41.04 14.82
N LEU A 813 12.90 40.50 14.47
CA LEU A 813 11.60 41.08 14.83
C LEU A 813 11.05 40.59 16.18
N GLY A 814 11.74 39.65 16.83
CA GLY A 814 11.29 39.08 18.11
C GLY A 814 10.08 38.17 18.00
N THR A 815 9.77 37.67 16.80
CA THR A 815 8.59 36.85 16.50
C THR A 815 8.90 35.35 16.45
N LEU A 816 10.14 34.99 16.80
CA LEU A 816 10.59 33.61 16.80
C LEU A 816 9.80 32.79 17.83
N GLU A 817 9.27 31.67 17.36
CA GLU A 817 8.63 30.65 18.18
C GLU A 817 9.37 29.33 18.04
N GLU A 818 9.35 28.52 19.11
CA GLU A 818 10.07 27.24 19.14
C GLU A 818 9.61 26.28 18.01
N GLN A 819 8.32 26.27 17.65
CA GLN A 819 7.79 25.42 16.57
C GLN A 819 8.43 25.69 15.20
N MET A 820 8.95 26.90 14.97
CA MET A 820 9.63 27.28 13.73
C MET A 820 10.95 26.52 13.53
N PHE A 821 11.51 25.91 14.57
CA PHE A 821 12.73 25.11 14.49
C PHE A 821 12.54 23.77 13.77
N TYR A 822 11.31 23.24 13.64
CA TYR A 822 11.09 21.94 12.99
C TYR A 822 11.56 21.91 11.52
N PRO A 823 11.06 22.78 10.61
CA PRO A 823 11.54 22.80 9.22
C PRO A 823 13.02 23.21 9.11
N VAL A 824 13.50 24.03 10.03
CA VAL A 824 14.91 24.49 10.08
C VAL A 824 15.82 23.35 10.47
N MET A 825 15.45 22.50 11.43
CA MET A 825 16.21 21.34 11.84
C MET A 825 16.49 20.40 10.68
N VAL A 826 15.40 20.02 9.99
CA VAL A 826 15.44 19.12 8.83
C VAL A 826 16.33 19.72 7.74
N THR A 827 16.23 21.03 7.53
CA THR A 827 17.07 21.78 6.59
C THR A 827 18.55 21.83 7.02
N SER A 828 18.82 22.04 8.31
CA SER A 828 20.16 22.13 8.89
C SER A 828 20.92 20.83 8.70
N VAL A 829 20.30 19.69 9.01
CA VAL A 829 20.90 18.36 8.81
C VAL A 829 21.23 18.13 7.33
N MET A 830 20.35 18.54 6.40
CA MET A 830 20.63 18.43 4.97
C MET A 830 21.85 19.26 4.54
N ILE A 831 21.96 20.48 5.04
CA ILE A 831 23.04 21.41 4.67
C ILE A 831 24.36 21.00 5.29
N ILE A 832 24.36 20.55 6.54
CA ILE A 832 25.55 19.98 7.19
C ILE A 832 26.06 18.79 6.39
N ALA A 833 25.18 17.87 6.00
CA ALA A 833 25.53 16.72 5.17
C ALA A 833 26.14 17.16 3.82
N ALA A 834 25.52 18.14 3.14
CA ALA A 834 26.01 18.68 1.87
C ALA A 834 27.35 19.41 2.01
N GLY A 835 27.52 20.22 3.06
CA GLY A 835 28.75 20.94 3.37
C GLY A 835 29.92 20.00 3.71
N LEU A 836 29.67 19.00 4.55
CA LEU A 836 30.64 17.96 4.89
C LEU A 836 31.10 17.18 3.65
N ASP A 837 30.15 16.76 2.80
CA ASP A 837 30.49 16.03 1.58
C ASP A 837 31.32 16.91 0.62
N MET A 838 30.96 18.18 0.49
CA MET A 838 31.71 19.15 -0.31
C MET A 838 33.14 19.33 0.22
N ALA A 839 33.32 19.53 1.53
CA ALA A 839 34.63 19.70 2.15
C ALA A 839 35.54 18.48 1.93
N LEU A 840 35.01 17.28 2.15
CA LEU A 840 35.74 16.03 1.94
C LEU A 840 36.10 15.79 0.47
N ARG A 841 35.25 16.20 -0.49
CA ARG A 841 35.57 16.16 -1.93
C ARG A 841 36.65 17.17 -2.31
N ALA A 842 36.60 18.40 -1.77
CA ALA A 842 37.59 19.43 -2.03
C ALA A 842 38.98 19.02 -1.53
N GLN A 843 39.05 18.48 -0.30
CA GLN A 843 40.31 17.96 0.26
C GLN A 843 40.86 16.75 -0.51
N ALA A 844 39.99 15.90 -1.07
CA ALA A 844 40.40 14.81 -1.94
C ALA A 844 41.01 15.29 -3.27
N ARG A 845 40.49 16.37 -3.85
CA ARG A 845 41.02 16.96 -5.09
C ARG A 845 42.37 17.63 -4.89
N ASN A 846 42.58 18.25 -3.72
CA ASN A 846 43.81 18.98 -3.41
C ASN A 846 44.92 18.10 -2.78
N GLY A 847 44.76 16.78 -2.75
CA GLY A 847 45.79 15.86 -2.23
C GLY A 847 45.99 15.83 -0.71
N PHE A 848 45.14 16.49 0.08
CA PHE A 848 45.29 16.58 1.54
C PHE A 848 44.74 15.35 2.29
N THR A 849 45.45 14.22 2.23
CA THR A 849 44.98 12.93 2.76
C THR A 849 44.80 12.92 4.28
N ILE A 850 45.71 13.56 5.04
CA ILE A 850 45.65 13.64 6.51
C ILE A 850 44.47 14.50 6.96
N ARG A 851 44.33 15.72 6.40
CA ARG A 851 43.23 16.64 6.72
C ARG A 851 41.86 16.03 6.40
N ARG A 852 41.76 15.24 5.33
CA ARG A 852 40.55 14.48 4.97
C ARG A 852 40.20 13.40 5.97
N ARG A 853 41.19 12.62 6.44
CA ARG A 853 40.98 11.61 7.49
C ARG A 853 40.55 12.25 8.80
N LEU A 854 41.20 13.35 9.20
CA LEU A 854 40.85 14.10 10.41
C LEU A 854 39.43 14.69 10.32
N THR A 855 39.09 15.36 9.21
CA THR A 855 37.74 15.93 9.00
C THR A 855 36.67 14.83 9.04
N GLY A 856 36.93 13.68 8.41
CA GLY A 856 36.04 12.53 8.47
C GLY A 856 35.89 11.94 9.87
N ALA A 857 36.99 11.80 10.62
CA ALA A 857 36.98 11.29 11.99
C ALA A 857 36.21 12.21 12.94
N VAL A 858 36.46 13.52 12.87
CA VAL A 858 35.73 14.53 13.67
C VAL A 858 34.23 14.48 13.34
N ALA A 859 33.86 14.38 12.06
CA ALA A 859 32.45 14.29 11.68
C ALA A 859 31.77 13.00 12.19
N VAL A 860 32.47 11.87 12.16
CA VAL A 860 31.96 10.60 12.71
C VAL A 860 31.81 10.68 14.22
N ALA A 861 32.80 11.25 14.92
CA ALA A 861 32.74 11.44 16.37
C ALA A 861 31.58 12.38 16.76
N ALA A 862 31.43 13.52 16.07
CA ALA A 862 30.32 14.46 16.31
C ALA A 862 28.96 13.80 16.06
N ALA A 863 28.80 13.03 14.97
CA ALA A 863 27.57 12.30 14.71
C ALA A 863 27.30 11.22 15.76
N ALA A 864 28.33 10.51 16.24
CA ALA A 864 28.18 9.51 17.29
C ALA A 864 27.75 10.15 18.63
N VAL A 865 28.36 11.27 19.02
CA VAL A 865 27.99 12.03 20.22
C VAL A 865 26.54 12.51 20.12
N ALA A 866 26.14 13.07 18.98
CA ALA A 866 24.76 13.51 18.77
C ALA A 866 23.78 12.31 18.85
N LEU A 867 24.06 11.20 18.17
CA LEU A 867 23.21 10.01 18.21
C LEU A 867 23.09 9.38 19.61
N ILE A 868 24.19 9.33 20.38
CA ILE A 868 24.18 8.82 21.75
C ILE A 868 23.41 9.77 22.67
N GLY A 869 23.64 11.09 22.54
CA GLY A 869 22.93 12.11 23.30
C GLY A 869 21.43 12.08 23.03
N ASP A 870 21.04 12.19 21.75
CA ASP A 870 19.64 12.16 21.30
C ASP A 870 18.96 10.84 21.67
N GLY A 871 19.66 9.71 21.48
CA GLY A 871 19.16 8.39 21.87
C GLY A 871 18.95 8.25 23.38
N SER A 872 19.83 8.84 24.20
CA SER A 872 19.70 8.83 25.67
C SER A 872 18.55 9.71 26.14
N ILE A 873 18.40 10.91 25.55
CA ILE A 873 17.29 11.82 25.81
C ILE A 873 15.97 11.17 25.40
N TRP A 874 15.92 10.60 24.19
CA TRP A 874 14.76 9.86 23.70
C TRP A 874 14.39 8.70 24.63
N ALA A 875 15.38 7.89 25.04
CA ALA A 875 15.15 6.79 25.97
C ALA A 875 14.55 7.31 27.29
N GLY A 876 15.12 8.37 27.86
CA GLY A 876 14.59 9.00 29.07
C GLY A 876 13.17 9.56 28.93
N ILE A 877 12.84 10.13 27.77
CA ILE A 877 11.48 10.59 27.44
C ILE A 877 10.50 9.41 27.36
N ARG A 878 10.92 8.25 26.83
CA ARG A 878 10.04 7.10 26.62
C ARG A 878 9.92 6.15 27.82
N THR A 879 10.91 6.16 28.71
CA THR A 879 10.90 5.34 29.93
C THR A 879 10.16 6.02 31.08
N THR A 880 10.09 7.34 31.10
CA THR A 880 9.36 8.12 32.12
C THR A 880 7.93 8.39 31.65
N PRO A 881 6.88 7.93 32.36
CA PRO A 881 5.50 8.26 32.00
C PRO A 881 5.26 9.78 32.06
N ASP A 882 4.62 10.33 31.03
CA ASP A 882 4.22 11.74 30.97
C ASP A 882 2.71 11.78 30.73
N ASP A 883 1.90 11.38 31.72
CA ASP A 883 0.48 11.02 31.54
C ASP A 883 -0.48 11.67 32.55
N THR A 884 -0.15 12.88 32.99
CA THR A 884 -0.85 13.58 34.07
C THR A 884 -2.36 13.75 33.83
N TYR A 885 -2.76 14.17 32.62
CA TYR A 885 -4.18 14.28 32.26
C TYR A 885 -4.89 12.94 32.18
N ARG A 886 -4.20 11.88 31.78
CA ARG A 886 -4.79 10.54 31.75
C ARG A 886 -5.05 10.03 33.16
N GLN A 887 -4.12 10.28 34.08
CA GLN A 887 -4.30 9.96 35.50
C GLN A 887 -5.46 10.79 36.08
N LEU A 888 -5.53 12.09 35.75
CA LEU A 888 -6.64 12.95 36.17
C LEU A 888 -7.98 12.44 35.65
N LEU A 889 -8.08 12.09 34.37
CA LEU A 889 -9.29 11.53 33.76
C LEU A 889 -9.71 10.19 34.37
N ALA A 890 -8.75 9.34 34.74
CA ALA A 890 -9.03 8.06 35.40
C ALA A 890 -9.53 8.26 36.85
N TRP A 891 -9.07 9.33 37.52
CA TRP A 891 -9.45 9.68 38.89
C TRP A 891 -10.76 10.48 38.96
N ALA A 892 -10.99 11.41 38.02
CA ALA A 892 -12.06 12.41 38.03
C ALA A 892 -13.47 11.85 38.29
N PRO A 893 -13.92 10.72 37.69
CA PRO A 893 -15.24 10.16 37.95
C PRO A 893 -15.49 9.73 39.41
N ARG A 894 -14.42 9.45 40.16
CA ARG A 894 -14.47 9.11 41.59
C ARG A 894 -14.04 10.27 42.49
N GLY A 895 -13.26 11.20 41.95
CA GLY A 895 -12.69 12.35 42.68
C GLY A 895 -13.61 13.55 42.79
N PHE A 896 -14.46 13.81 41.79
CA PHE A 896 -15.42 14.90 41.81
C PHE A 896 -16.83 14.38 42.21
N PRO A 897 -17.41 14.83 43.34
CA PRO A 897 -18.82 14.58 43.66
C PRO A 897 -19.75 15.08 42.55
N ALA A 898 -20.94 14.47 42.44
CA ALA A 898 -21.98 14.94 41.52
C ALA A 898 -22.28 16.44 41.75
N ASP A 899 -22.48 17.18 40.66
CA ASP A 899 -22.75 18.63 40.63
C ASP A 899 -21.62 19.56 41.11
N SER A 900 -20.39 19.06 41.22
CA SER A 900 -19.23 19.90 41.55
C SER A 900 -18.89 20.89 40.45
N THR A 901 -18.61 22.14 40.83
CA THR A 901 -18.06 23.16 39.92
C THR A 901 -16.53 23.13 39.95
N VAL A 902 -15.89 22.94 38.80
CA VAL A 902 -14.43 22.81 38.66
C VAL A 902 -13.87 23.97 37.83
N ALA A 903 -12.94 24.73 38.36
CA ALA A 903 -12.18 25.73 37.61
C ALA A 903 -10.88 25.12 37.07
N ALA A 904 -10.66 25.24 35.77
CA ALA A 904 -9.44 24.79 35.11
C ALA A 904 -8.54 26.00 34.82
N THR A 905 -7.28 25.99 35.30
CA THR A 905 -6.42 27.17 35.14
C THR A 905 -5.74 27.30 33.78
N GLU A 906 -5.98 26.34 32.89
CA GLU A 906 -5.42 26.31 31.55
C GLU A 906 -6.37 25.58 30.59
N ASP A 907 -6.17 25.78 29.29
CA ASP A 907 -7.16 25.42 28.26
C ASP A 907 -7.29 23.90 28.09
N VAL A 908 -6.22 23.12 28.24
CA VAL A 908 -6.24 21.66 28.07
C VAL A 908 -7.18 21.00 29.07
N ALA A 909 -7.08 21.31 30.35
CA ALA A 909 -7.95 20.82 31.42
C ALA A 909 -9.40 21.23 31.17
N GLN A 910 -9.62 22.44 30.63
CA GLN A 910 -10.97 22.90 30.27
C GLN A 910 -11.61 22.00 29.20
N PHE A 911 -10.85 21.59 28.17
CA PHE A 911 -11.35 20.71 27.11
C PHE A 911 -11.44 19.23 27.53
N VAL A 912 -10.46 18.77 28.31
CA VAL A 912 -10.35 17.36 28.73
C VAL A 912 -11.41 17.01 29.78
N LEU A 913 -11.79 17.96 30.64
CA LEU A 913 -12.82 17.78 31.69
C LEU A 913 -14.24 18.05 31.15
N SER A 914 -14.61 17.47 30.01
CA SER A 914 -15.90 17.73 29.33
C SER A 914 -17.15 17.18 30.04
N GLY A 915 -16.99 16.49 31.18
CA GLY A 915 -18.07 15.89 31.97
C GLY A 915 -18.37 16.57 33.31
N VAL A 916 -17.70 17.68 33.64
CA VAL A 916 -17.91 18.44 34.90
C VAL A 916 -18.40 19.86 34.62
N ARG A 917 -19.04 20.50 35.60
CA ARG A 917 -19.50 21.89 35.47
C ARG A 917 -18.28 22.82 35.57
N LEU A 918 -17.90 23.46 34.48
CA LEU A 918 -16.75 24.36 34.46
C LEU A 918 -17.10 25.71 35.12
N GLY A 919 -16.29 26.14 36.10
CA GLY A 919 -16.43 27.40 36.82
C GLY A 919 -15.49 28.50 36.30
N GLN A 920 -15.94 29.75 36.35
CA GLN A 920 -15.12 30.92 36.03
C GLN A 920 -14.18 31.26 37.19
N TRP A 921 -12.99 31.78 36.86
CA TRP A 921 -11.98 32.16 37.83
C TRP A 921 -11.05 33.23 37.24
N SER A 922 -10.49 34.06 38.11
CA SER A 922 -9.48 35.08 37.76
C SER A 922 -8.54 35.37 38.93
N ASP A 923 -9.08 35.32 40.14
CA ASP A 923 -8.42 35.49 41.42
C ASP A 923 -9.21 34.72 42.51
N LEU A 924 -8.78 34.81 43.77
CA LEU A 924 -9.46 34.14 44.88
C LEU A 924 -10.91 34.64 45.08
N PRO A 925 -11.22 35.95 45.06
CA PRO A 925 -12.61 36.43 45.11
C PRO A 925 -13.51 35.89 44.00
N ALA A 926 -13.00 35.71 42.79
CA ALA A 926 -13.75 35.14 41.68
C ALA A 926 -14.11 33.66 41.89
N LEU A 927 -13.31 32.89 42.66
CA LEU A 927 -13.70 31.53 43.04
C LEU A 927 -14.95 31.55 43.91
N THR A 928 -15.09 32.56 44.77
CA THR A 928 -16.24 32.78 45.65
C THR A 928 -17.48 33.22 44.93
N SER A 929 -17.38 34.25 44.10
CA SER A 929 -18.55 34.73 43.35
C SER A 929 -19.10 33.68 42.39
N ASN A 930 -18.25 32.77 41.89
CA ASN A 930 -18.64 31.73 40.94
C ASN A 930 -18.92 30.36 41.57
N ASN A 931 -18.93 30.24 42.90
CA ASN A 931 -19.19 28.98 43.63
C ASN A 931 -18.35 27.79 43.12
N VAL A 932 -17.03 28.00 42.99
CA VAL A 932 -16.09 26.96 42.55
C VAL A 932 -15.80 25.99 43.70
N ASP A 933 -15.99 24.68 43.48
CA ASP A 933 -15.70 23.64 44.47
C ASP A 933 -14.23 23.16 44.37
N TYR A 934 -13.69 23.04 43.15
CA TYR A 934 -12.32 22.55 42.91
C TYR A 934 -11.57 23.39 41.89
N VAL A 935 -10.23 23.50 42.04
CA VAL A 935 -9.35 24.18 41.07
C VAL A 935 -8.28 23.22 40.57
N VAL A 936 -8.15 23.07 39.25
CA VAL A 936 -7.11 22.25 38.60
C VAL A 936 -5.97 23.16 38.12
N VAL A 937 -4.76 22.90 38.60
CA VAL A 937 -3.56 23.72 38.34
C VAL A 937 -2.40 22.87 37.84
N SER A 938 -1.74 23.29 36.77
CA SER A 938 -0.41 22.81 36.36
C SER A 938 0.65 23.73 36.94
N THR A 939 1.49 23.21 37.84
CA THR A 939 2.52 24.02 38.51
C THR A 939 3.58 24.54 37.54
N ALA A 940 4.06 23.72 36.60
CA ALA A 940 5.10 24.14 35.66
C ALA A 940 4.61 25.20 34.67
N LEU A 941 3.33 25.18 34.28
CA LEU A 941 2.76 26.24 33.42
C LEU A 941 2.60 27.55 34.18
N ALA A 942 2.19 27.50 35.45
CA ALA A 942 2.05 28.68 36.30
C ALA A 942 3.42 29.30 36.65
N GLU A 943 4.40 28.50 37.04
CA GLU A 943 5.77 28.95 37.36
C GLU A 943 6.47 29.61 36.18
N ARG A 944 6.28 29.07 34.96
CA ARG A 944 6.92 29.58 33.73
C ARG A 944 6.11 30.69 33.06
N GLY A 945 4.99 31.12 33.64
CA GLY A 945 4.15 32.20 33.10
C GLY A 945 3.38 31.86 31.81
N TYR A 946 3.23 30.57 31.48
CA TYR A 946 2.46 30.12 30.28
C TYR A 946 1.01 29.75 30.60
N GLY A 947 0.68 29.50 31.87
CA GLY A 947 -0.69 29.32 32.33
C GLY A 947 -1.38 30.65 32.60
N LYS A 948 -2.71 30.65 32.58
CA LYS A 948 -3.49 31.84 33.00
C LYS A 948 -3.28 32.13 34.50
N ALA A 949 -2.89 31.12 35.29
CA ALA A 949 -2.64 31.24 36.72
C ALA A 949 -1.21 31.74 36.98
N ARG A 950 -1.10 32.78 37.82
CA ARG A 950 0.19 33.35 38.22
C ARG A 950 0.78 32.62 39.44
N PRO A 951 2.12 32.64 39.64
CA PRO A 951 2.76 32.02 40.79
C PRO A 951 2.16 32.43 42.14
N ASP A 952 1.79 33.71 42.30
CA ASP A 952 1.20 34.21 43.55
C ASP A 952 -0.17 33.58 43.86
N PHE A 953 -0.97 33.30 42.82
CA PHE A 953 -2.26 32.64 42.95
C PHE A 953 -2.09 31.17 43.37
N VAL A 954 -1.13 30.47 42.77
CA VAL A 954 -0.79 29.08 43.16
C VAL A 954 -0.28 29.04 44.60
N ALA A 955 0.59 29.96 44.98
CA ALA A 955 1.11 30.06 46.35
C ALA A 955 -0.01 30.36 47.37
N ALA A 956 -1.07 31.08 46.98
CA ALA A 956 -2.23 31.31 47.83
C ALA A 956 -3.12 30.08 47.98
N LEU A 957 -3.29 29.29 46.91
CA LEU A 957 -3.97 27.98 46.98
C LEU A 957 -3.21 26.99 47.87
N ASP A 958 -1.88 26.91 47.74
CA ASP A 958 -1.02 26.05 48.57
C ASP A 958 -1.13 26.36 50.07
N ARG A 959 -1.41 27.62 50.44
CA ARG A 959 -1.58 28.04 51.84
C ARG A 959 -3.00 27.79 52.39
N GLY A 960 -4.02 27.77 51.54
CA GLY A 960 -5.42 27.85 51.98
C GLY A 960 -6.34 26.71 51.54
N ALA A 961 -5.93 25.85 50.60
CA ALA A 961 -6.73 24.74 50.06
C ALA A 961 -6.05 23.39 50.28
N ALA A 962 -6.84 22.32 50.26
CA ALA A 962 -6.31 20.95 50.36
C ALA A 962 -6.12 20.36 48.96
N VAL A 963 -4.96 19.73 48.70
CA VAL A 963 -4.73 18.99 47.46
C VAL A 963 -5.40 17.61 47.56
N VAL A 964 -6.36 17.33 46.68
CA VAL A 964 -7.12 16.06 46.64
C VAL A 964 -6.65 15.11 45.55
N PHE A 965 -5.90 15.62 44.57
CA PHE A 965 -5.21 14.83 43.55
C PHE A 965 -3.92 15.54 43.17
N SER A 966 -2.87 14.76 42.95
CA SER A 966 -1.62 15.22 42.36
C SER A 966 -1.04 14.12 41.48
N ALA A 967 -0.61 14.51 40.27
CA ALA A 967 0.17 13.65 39.39
C ALA A 967 1.34 14.46 38.84
N HIS A 968 2.54 13.88 38.89
CA HIS A 968 3.73 14.49 38.35
C HIS A 968 3.99 14.00 36.92
N GLY A 969 4.27 14.94 36.01
CA GLY A 969 4.67 14.71 34.63
C GLY A 969 5.83 15.61 34.24
N ARG A 970 6.54 15.22 33.19
CA ARG A 970 7.70 15.96 32.66
C ARG A 970 7.25 17.24 31.94
N THR A 971 6.09 17.23 31.29
CA THR A 971 5.62 18.35 30.48
C THR A 971 4.79 19.35 31.30
N MET A 972 3.81 18.89 32.08
CA MET A 972 2.95 19.77 32.91
C MET A 972 3.46 20.02 34.33
N GLY A 973 4.58 19.42 34.75
CA GLY A 973 5.04 19.48 36.14
C GLY A 973 4.08 18.71 37.04
N GLU A 974 3.69 19.29 38.17
CA GLU A 974 2.69 18.69 39.05
C GLU A 974 1.30 19.21 38.68
N LEU A 975 0.43 18.30 38.24
CA LEU A 975 -0.98 18.58 37.99
C LEU A 975 -1.76 18.33 39.28
N ARG A 976 -2.15 19.42 39.95
CA ARG A 976 -2.83 19.38 41.25
C ARG A 976 -4.31 19.75 41.12
N VAL A 977 -5.15 19.06 41.89
CA VAL A 977 -6.55 19.45 42.12
C VAL A 977 -6.68 19.91 43.55
N TYR A 978 -7.06 21.17 43.74
CA TYR A 978 -7.32 21.79 45.03
C TYR A 978 -8.80 21.74 45.36
N ASP A 979 -9.16 21.27 46.55
CA ASP A 979 -10.46 21.49 47.16
C ASP A 979 -10.46 22.86 47.84
N VAL A 980 -11.16 23.81 47.22
CA VAL A 980 -11.19 25.20 47.66
C VAL A 980 -12.39 25.49 48.56
N ARG A 981 -13.34 24.57 48.76
CA ARG A 981 -14.63 24.82 49.44
C ARG A 981 -14.51 25.49 50.81
N LYS A 982 -13.44 25.18 51.56
CA LYS A 982 -13.10 25.81 52.85
C LYS A 982 -12.58 27.25 52.70
N LEU A 983 -11.79 27.49 51.66
CA LEU A 983 -11.22 28.77 51.26
C LEU A 983 -12.31 29.72 50.73
N VAL A 984 -13.31 29.16 50.05
CA VAL A 984 -14.42 29.91 49.44
C VAL A 984 -15.58 30.17 50.39
N GLY A 985 -15.57 29.62 51.61
CA GLY A 985 -16.62 29.82 52.60
C GLY A 985 -17.95 29.16 52.23
N THR A 986 -17.96 27.83 52.01
CA THR A 986 -19.21 27.06 51.91
C THR A 986 -19.43 26.19 53.15
N ALA A 987 -19.60 26.83 54.30
CA ALA A 987 -20.44 26.28 55.36
C ALA A 987 -21.76 27.07 55.31
N THR A 988 -22.90 26.37 55.17
CA THR A 988 -24.29 26.89 55.18
C THR A 988 -24.85 27.56 53.90
N ALA A 989 -25.06 26.81 52.81
CA ALA A 989 -26.09 27.17 51.81
C ALA A 989 -26.58 26.03 50.87
N ARG A 990 -26.29 24.74 51.10
CA ARG A 990 -26.72 23.64 50.22
C ARG A 990 -27.91 22.80 50.75
N THR A 991 -28.64 23.26 51.77
CA THR A 991 -29.78 22.52 52.36
C THR A 991 -31.14 23.23 52.32
N VAL A 992 -31.30 24.33 51.57
CA VAL A 992 -32.59 25.04 51.47
C VAL A 992 -32.90 25.43 50.01
N ALA A 993 -33.11 24.45 49.14
CA ALA A 993 -33.75 24.70 47.83
C ALA A 993 -34.61 23.53 47.31
N VAL A 994 -34.88 22.51 48.14
CA VAL A 994 -35.80 21.40 47.82
C VAL A 994 -37.01 21.36 48.77
N LYS A 995 -37.14 22.35 49.67
CA LYS A 995 -38.32 22.59 50.51
C LYS A 995 -38.86 24.01 50.34
N ALA A 996 -39.18 24.37 49.09
CA ALA A 996 -40.19 25.39 48.79
C ALA A 996 -41.19 24.72 47.84
N VAL A 997 -42.06 23.95 48.50
CA VAL A 997 -43.21 23.19 47.98
C VAL A 997 -44.18 24.16 47.33
N THR A 998 -44.62 23.82 46.12
CA THR A 998 -46.04 23.65 45.82
C THR A 998 -46.99 24.58 46.59
N ARG A 999 -47.36 25.68 45.96
CA ARG A 999 -48.70 26.28 46.07
C ARG A 999 -49.04 27.01 44.79
#